data_AF-A0A9E3VAL8-F1
#
_entry.id   AF-A0A9E3VAL8-F1
#
_cell.length_a   1.000
_cell.length_b   1.000
_cell.length_c   1.000
_cell.angle_alpha   90.00
_cell.angle_beta   90.00
_cell.angle_gamma   90.00
#
_symmetry.space_group_name_H-M   'P 1'
#
loop_
_entity.id
_entity.type
_entity.pdbx_description
1 polymer ?
#
loop_
_entity_poly.entity_id
_entity_poly.type
_entity_poly.pdbx_seq_one_letter_code
_entity_poly.pdbx_strand_id
1 'polypeptide(L)'
;MRMNRLRLSSALCIALTVAVATPTFGQSFEGLNLGKKKKKPVKKKTGSSTSTTTTEDSGDKEGSDKAATPEVPLPEAGLDLSGPAKPADKKGDTAPAAGKKGEKVAPTMSFDAVDVSGKSGDRQKLDVALNQFKSENYEQAALTSFELMNDPNMAALAVESQYLLAKSLYRMGLYHSSLGEFSKILSRGPQTKFFKSSLEWLFFISRKTVNEQVVLNEIAKYSNFEFPERFRNEFRYLLARYYLVRGKALDQVDQKGDANKAFDEVKRLALMIPKGDPFYAKGKYLEGLAYFRENKPESALESMKEVVRVTRQPAGPQTADSRSLQSLRELAFMQLGRTHYGAKQNRYAIFYFNKVERGNTQWLEALFEGSWAHYRIGQYEQALGNMITLSSPFFKDEYFPEALILKAVIYYENCRYRESTSILEDFERIYGPVQDELDVLTKKDMEAPEYYQVLADIQKKNKEAVERKGTDEILERILKLALTDQDLKKTSDSINELEGEVDGFGSKADAFKFSNLAKTLIEGLKVQRQELIKAAGTMAKGKLEFENEALKQLRGNALRIKFETTDKEKAFLEAQLSSGGKVDIVKKYKESVAVSDDHLYWAYFGEYWRDELGTYQYTLTKGCIEKGTRAGEQVGSNP
;
A
#
# COMPACT_ATOMS: atom_id res chain seq x y z
N MET A 1 -20.68 -61.40 -17.32
CA MET A 1 -20.34 -61.15 -15.89
C MET A 1 -21.46 -60.33 -15.26
N ARG A 2 -22.15 -60.92 -14.28
CA ARG A 2 -23.21 -60.31 -13.46
C ARG A 2 -22.60 -59.31 -12.46
N MET A 3 -23.38 -58.27 -12.13
CA MET A 3 -23.61 -57.60 -10.81
C MET A 3 -22.36 -57.25 -9.95
N ASN A 4 -22.23 -56.10 -9.28
CA ASN A 4 -23.23 -55.23 -8.65
C ASN A 4 -22.60 -53.86 -8.26
N ARG A 5 -23.46 -52.86 -8.08
CA ARG A 5 -23.20 -51.45 -7.75
C ARG A 5 -22.67 -51.23 -6.32
N LEU A 6 -21.89 -50.15 -6.09
CA LEU A 6 -22.05 -49.27 -4.91
C LEU A 6 -21.47 -47.85 -5.15
N ARG A 7 -22.17 -46.84 -4.64
CA ARG A 7 -21.93 -45.39 -4.75
C ARG A 7 -20.81 -44.91 -3.80
N LEU A 8 -20.18 -43.76 -4.10
CA LEU A 8 -19.85 -42.61 -3.20
C LEU A 8 -18.97 -41.62 -4.04
N SER A 9 -19.45 -40.48 -4.51
CA SER A 9 -19.62 -39.19 -3.79
C SER A 9 -18.34 -38.63 -3.18
N SER A 10 -17.90 -37.50 -3.75
CA SER A 10 -17.06 -36.43 -3.16
C SER A 10 -15.56 -36.67 -2.98
N ALA A 11 -14.78 -36.25 -3.98
CA ALA A 11 -13.39 -35.82 -3.80
C ALA A 11 -13.01 -34.81 -4.89
N LEU A 12 -13.26 -33.52 -4.65
CA LEU A 12 -12.62 -32.43 -5.39
C LEU A 12 -12.23 -31.34 -4.39
N CYS A 13 -11.05 -31.49 -3.79
CA CYS A 13 -10.37 -30.47 -3.00
C CYS A 13 -8.88 -30.65 -3.23
N ILE A 14 -8.33 -29.94 -4.23
CA ILE A 14 -6.88 -29.79 -4.40
C ILE A 14 -6.58 -28.32 -4.75
N ALA A 15 -5.84 -27.70 -3.82
CA ALA A 15 -4.88 -26.61 -3.98
C ALA A 15 -5.28 -25.36 -4.79
N LEU A 16 -5.78 -24.33 -4.08
CA LEU A 16 -5.54 -22.93 -4.45
C LEU A 16 -4.87 -22.23 -3.27
N THR A 17 -3.54 -22.38 -3.17
CA THR A 17 -2.67 -21.61 -2.28
C THR A 17 -1.74 -20.76 -3.14
N VAL A 18 -2.24 -19.62 -3.61
CA VAL A 18 -1.44 -18.59 -4.27
C VAL A 18 -2.01 -17.25 -3.84
N ALA A 19 -1.35 -16.60 -2.88
CA ALA A 19 -1.66 -15.25 -2.44
C ALA A 19 -0.46 -14.37 -2.84
N VAL A 20 -0.59 -13.71 -3.98
CA VAL A 20 0.35 -12.71 -4.44
C VAL A 20 -0.17 -11.36 -3.95
N ALA A 21 0.63 -10.66 -3.16
CA ALA A 21 0.40 -9.27 -2.79
C ALA A 21 1.30 -8.41 -3.67
N THR A 22 0.75 -7.38 -4.28
CA THR A 22 1.52 -6.27 -4.88
C THR A 22 0.92 -4.96 -4.39
N PRO A 23 1.71 -3.88 -4.33
CA PRO A 23 1.20 -2.55 -4.06
C PRO A 23 0.35 -2.06 -5.24
N THR A 24 -0.88 -1.67 -4.96
CA THR A 24 -1.78 -1.00 -5.90
C THR A 24 -1.48 0.50 -5.97
N PHE A 25 -1.33 0.99 -7.22
CA PHE A 25 -1.31 2.37 -7.73
C PHE A 25 0.02 3.14 -7.75
N GLY A 26 0.78 2.95 -8.83
CA GLY A 26 1.28 4.07 -9.64
C GLY A 26 0.52 4.03 -10.97
N GLN A 27 -0.28 5.06 -11.27
CA GLN A 27 -0.84 5.19 -12.61
C GLN A 27 0.31 5.33 -13.60
N SER A 28 0.36 4.47 -14.60
CA SER A 28 1.22 4.65 -15.76
C SER A 28 0.96 6.02 -16.40
N PHE A 29 2.04 6.63 -16.85
CA PHE A 29 2.12 7.92 -17.53
C PHE A 29 1.21 7.98 -18.79
N GLU A 30 -0.06 8.35 -18.61
CA GLU A 30 -0.97 8.69 -19.72
C GLU A 30 -0.95 10.19 -20.08
N GLY A 31 0.02 10.95 -19.57
CA GLY A 31 0.07 12.41 -19.70
C GLY A 31 0.60 12.96 -21.03
N LEU A 32 1.26 12.15 -21.87
CA LEU A 32 1.96 12.66 -23.06
C LEU A 32 1.21 12.32 -24.36
N ASN A 33 0.10 13.03 -24.62
CA ASN A 33 -0.50 13.12 -25.95
C ASN A 33 0.41 13.97 -26.86
N LEU A 34 1.59 13.46 -27.23
CA LEU A 34 2.37 14.07 -28.31
C LEU A 34 1.62 13.82 -29.61
N GLY A 35 1.08 14.89 -30.16
CA GLY A 35 0.17 14.88 -31.29
C GLY A 35 0.67 13.98 -32.42
N LYS A 36 -0.11 12.93 -32.73
CA LYS A 36 -0.02 12.24 -34.02
C LYS A 36 -0.32 13.28 -35.10
N LYS A 37 0.72 13.78 -35.79
CA LYS A 37 0.54 14.55 -37.02
C LYS A 37 -0.31 13.71 -37.98
N LYS A 38 -1.54 14.16 -38.25
CA LYS A 38 -2.38 13.64 -39.34
C LYS A 38 -1.57 13.71 -40.63
N LYS A 39 -1.21 12.54 -41.19
CA LYS A 39 -0.68 12.45 -42.55
C LYS A 39 -1.75 12.98 -43.51
N LYS A 40 -1.48 14.12 -44.16
CA LYS A 40 -2.23 14.58 -45.33
C LYS A 40 -2.03 13.56 -46.46
N PRO A 41 -3.09 13.09 -47.14
CA PRO A 41 -2.93 12.24 -48.30
C PRO A 41 -2.47 13.09 -49.50
N VAL A 42 -1.43 12.61 -50.18
CA VAL A 42 -0.91 13.17 -51.43
C VAL A 42 -1.87 12.79 -52.57
N LYS A 43 -2.39 13.79 -53.30
CA LYS A 43 -3.16 13.61 -54.53
C LYS A 43 -2.23 13.14 -55.67
N LYS A 44 -2.61 12.04 -56.35
CA LYS A 44 -2.27 11.78 -57.75
C LYS A 44 -3.57 11.57 -58.53
N LYS A 45 -3.74 12.34 -59.61
CA LYS A 45 -4.78 12.22 -60.66
C LYS A 45 -4.69 10.80 -61.25
N THR A 46 -5.77 10.11 -61.62
CA THR A 46 -6.63 10.35 -62.81
C THR A 46 -7.81 9.37 -62.80
N GLY A 47 -8.97 9.77 -63.37
CA GLY A 47 -9.90 8.83 -64.01
C GLY A 47 -11.40 8.94 -63.64
N SER A 48 -12.13 9.77 -64.39
CA SER A 48 -13.50 9.56 -64.92
C SER A 48 -14.58 8.89 -64.06
N SER A 49 -15.64 9.63 -63.69
CA SER A 49 -16.96 9.59 -64.37
C SER A 49 -18.09 10.19 -63.49
N THR A 50 -18.72 11.21 -64.07
CA THR A 50 -20.17 11.49 -64.19
C THR A 50 -21.10 11.57 -62.97
N SER A 51 -21.97 12.60 -63.08
CA SER A 51 -23.35 12.73 -62.58
C SER A 51 -23.51 13.51 -61.26
N THR A 52 -23.80 14.82 -61.30
CA THR A 52 -25.05 15.59 -61.57
C THR A 52 -25.68 16.15 -60.28
N THR A 53 -25.74 17.50 -60.25
CA THR A 53 -26.84 18.40 -59.78
C THR A 53 -27.24 18.34 -58.29
N THR A 54 -27.47 19.43 -57.55
CA THR A 54 -28.08 20.77 -57.75
C THR A 54 -27.56 21.72 -56.64
N THR A 55 -27.06 22.95 -56.88
CA THR A 55 -27.77 24.27 -56.87
C THR A 55 -28.75 24.44 -55.69
N GLU A 56 -28.73 25.46 -54.83
CA GLU A 56 -28.63 26.94 -54.97
C GLU A 56 -27.92 27.52 -53.71
N ASP A 57 -27.03 28.53 -53.71
CA ASP A 57 -27.15 29.98 -54.02
C ASP A 57 -28.29 30.65 -53.21
N SER A 58 -28.22 31.79 -52.51
CA SER A 58 -27.39 33.01 -52.39
C SER A 58 -27.89 33.68 -51.05
N GLY A 59 -27.36 34.73 -50.43
CA GLY A 59 -26.39 35.76 -50.76
C GLY A 59 -26.31 36.78 -49.60
N ASP A 60 -25.32 37.65 -49.73
CA ASP A 60 -24.73 38.66 -48.84
C ASP A 60 -25.63 39.67 -48.07
N LYS A 61 -25.14 40.19 -46.92
CA LYS A 61 -24.48 41.53 -46.82
C LYS A 61 -24.04 41.97 -45.40
N GLU A 62 -22.76 42.33 -45.33
CA GLU A 62 -22.04 43.45 -44.65
C GLU A 62 -22.47 44.05 -43.28
N GLY A 63 -21.46 44.31 -42.42
CA GLY A 63 -21.46 45.49 -41.52
C GLY A 63 -20.68 45.45 -40.18
N SER A 64 -19.38 45.75 -40.23
CA SER A 64 -18.51 46.46 -39.24
C SER A 64 -18.36 46.05 -37.75
N ASP A 65 -17.09 45.79 -37.38
CA ASP A 65 -16.31 46.22 -36.20
C ASP A 65 -16.90 46.23 -34.78
N LYS A 66 -16.36 45.37 -33.90
CA LYS A 66 -15.52 45.77 -32.75
C LYS A 66 -14.97 44.54 -32.00
N ALA A 67 -13.70 44.65 -31.62
CA ALA A 67 -12.93 43.67 -30.87
C ALA A 67 -13.46 43.48 -29.43
N ALA A 68 -13.65 42.22 -29.05
CA ALA A 68 -13.57 41.74 -27.66
C ALA A 68 -13.19 40.26 -27.71
N THR A 69 -12.04 39.93 -27.13
CA THR A 69 -11.53 38.57 -26.91
C THR A 69 -12.54 37.71 -26.15
N PRO A 70 -13.00 36.56 -26.67
CA PRO A 70 -13.80 35.62 -25.91
C PRO A 70 -12.89 34.75 -25.06
N GLU A 71 -13.12 34.80 -23.75
CA GLU A 71 -12.65 33.82 -22.77
C GLU A 71 -13.22 32.44 -23.18
N VAL A 72 -12.33 31.51 -23.55
CA VAL A 72 -12.72 30.17 -23.99
C VAL A 72 -13.03 29.31 -22.76
N PRO A 73 -14.26 28.78 -22.59
CA PRO A 73 -14.60 27.93 -21.46
C PRO A 73 -13.95 26.55 -21.59
N LEU A 74 -13.33 26.10 -20.52
CA LEU A 74 -12.78 24.74 -20.34
C LEU A 74 -13.92 23.70 -20.37
N PRO A 75 -13.73 22.52 -20.97
CA PRO A 75 -14.77 21.52 -21.08
C PRO A 75 -15.08 20.86 -19.71
N GLU A 76 -16.32 21.03 -19.24
CA GLU A 76 -16.92 20.24 -18.17
C GLU A 76 -17.12 18.79 -18.64
N ALA A 77 -16.19 17.93 -18.29
CA ALA A 77 -16.39 16.49 -18.28
C ALA A 77 -15.65 15.89 -17.07
N GLY A 78 -16.02 16.35 -15.88
CA GLY A 78 -15.75 15.68 -14.62
C GLY A 78 -17.09 15.22 -14.03
N LEU A 79 -17.16 14.00 -13.49
CA LEU A 79 -18.29 13.63 -12.64
C LEU A 79 -18.37 14.68 -11.50
N ASP A 80 -19.53 15.29 -11.34
CA ASP A 80 -19.78 16.21 -10.23
C ASP A 80 -19.96 15.42 -8.93
N LEU A 81 -18.87 15.32 -8.17
CA LEU A 81 -18.80 14.67 -6.86
C LEU A 81 -18.91 15.69 -5.71
N SER A 82 -19.32 16.93 -6.02
CA SER A 82 -19.34 18.07 -5.07
C SER A 82 -20.63 18.17 -4.25
N GLY A 83 -21.62 17.33 -4.54
CA GLY A 83 -22.94 17.35 -3.89
C GLY A 83 -22.88 17.06 -2.38
N PRO A 84 -23.49 17.90 -1.52
CA PRO A 84 -23.68 17.59 -0.11
C PRO A 84 -24.79 16.54 0.07
N ALA A 85 -24.58 15.60 0.99
CA ALA A 85 -25.60 14.64 1.40
C ALA A 85 -26.84 15.35 1.97
N LYS A 86 -28.02 15.00 1.45
CA LYS A 86 -29.31 15.45 2.00
C LYS A 86 -29.45 15.01 3.48
N PRO A 87 -29.92 15.88 4.39
CA PRO A 87 -30.13 15.50 5.78
C PRO A 87 -31.33 14.57 5.89
N ALA A 88 -31.15 13.42 6.56
CA ALA A 88 -32.25 12.59 7.02
C ALA A 88 -32.81 13.15 8.34
N ASP A 89 -34.13 13.21 8.41
CA ASP A 89 -34.93 13.81 9.47
C ASP A 89 -34.63 13.28 10.87
N LYS A 90 -34.52 14.21 11.82
CA LYS A 90 -34.56 13.94 13.26
C LYS A 90 -36.01 13.76 13.69
N LYS A 91 -36.34 12.61 14.29
CA LYS A 91 -37.36 12.54 15.35
C LYS A 91 -36.65 12.23 16.65
N GLY A 92 -36.89 13.10 17.63
CA GLY A 92 -36.34 12.99 18.97
C GLY A 92 -37.01 11.87 19.74
N ASP A 93 -36.29 11.36 20.71
CA ASP A 93 -36.86 10.86 21.95
C ASP A 93 -35.88 11.10 23.10
N THR A 94 -36.50 11.23 24.26
CA THR A 94 -36.08 11.83 25.52
C THR A 94 -34.93 11.14 26.25
N ALA A 95 -34.18 11.93 27.02
CA ALA A 95 -33.22 11.49 28.02
C ALA A 95 -33.85 10.63 29.12
N PRO A 96 -33.06 9.80 29.83
CA PRO A 96 -32.91 10.13 31.25
C PRO A 96 -31.47 10.03 31.79
N ALA A 97 -31.20 11.00 32.67
CA ALA A 97 -30.50 10.97 33.96
C ALA A 97 -29.13 10.27 34.13
N ALA A 98 -28.25 11.05 34.75
CA ALA A 98 -26.90 10.73 35.19
C ALA A 98 -26.81 9.57 36.20
N GLY A 99 -25.84 8.68 35.96
CA GLY A 99 -25.36 7.66 36.89
C GLY A 99 -23.83 7.62 36.89
N LYS A 100 -23.25 7.51 38.08
CA LYS A 100 -21.86 7.81 38.47
C LYS A 100 -20.77 7.03 37.73
N LYS A 101 -19.61 7.70 37.60
CA LYS A 101 -18.31 7.18 37.16
C LYS A 101 -17.94 5.84 37.82
N GLY A 102 -17.60 4.87 36.99
CA GLY A 102 -16.89 3.65 37.35
C GLY A 102 -15.62 3.54 36.50
N GLU A 103 -14.48 3.56 37.17
CA GLU A 103 -13.13 3.44 36.65
C GLU A 103 -12.95 2.08 35.95
N LYS A 104 -12.63 2.06 34.64
CA LYS A 104 -12.40 0.82 33.88
C LYS A 104 -10.99 0.32 34.17
N VAL A 105 -10.89 -0.66 35.06
CA VAL A 105 -9.69 -1.47 35.30
C VAL A 105 -9.40 -2.32 34.05
N ALA A 106 -8.12 -2.46 33.71
CA ALA A 106 -7.63 -3.34 32.65
C ALA A 106 -8.05 -4.81 32.90
N PRO A 107 -8.30 -5.61 31.85
CA PRO A 107 -8.97 -6.90 32.00
C PRO A 107 -8.07 -7.96 32.63
N THR A 108 -8.41 -8.37 33.86
CA THR A 108 -7.96 -9.61 34.49
C THR A 108 -8.82 -10.79 34.01
N MET A 109 -8.16 -11.91 33.72
CA MET A 109 -8.73 -13.16 33.21
C MET A 109 -9.70 -13.78 34.24
N SER A 110 -10.90 -14.19 33.83
CA SER A 110 -11.67 -15.21 34.56
C SER A 110 -11.30 -16.58 34.01
N PHE A 111 -10.78 -17.44 34.88
CA PHE A 111 -10.57 -18.85 34.59
C PHE A 111 -11.84 -19.57 35.01
N ASP A 112 -12.70 -19.94 34.06
CA ASP A 112 -13.81 -20.83 34.36
C ASP A 112 -13.25 -22.19 34.80
N ALA A 113 -13.48 -22.53 36.06
CA ALA A 113 -13.23 -23.84 36.60
C ALA A 113 -14.29 -24.79 36.04
N VAL A 114 -13.88 -25.68 35.15
CA VAL A 114 -14.75 -26.71 34.56
C VAL A 114 -14.78 -27.92 35.48
N ASP A 115 -15.97 -28.30 35.91
CA ASP A 115 -16.29 -29.49 36.70
C ASP A 115 -16.16 -30.78 35.85
N VAL A 116 -15.57 -31.85 36.40
CA VAL A 116 -15.12 -33.03 35.63
C VAL A 116 -15.38 -34.36 36.32
N SER A 117 -16.20 -35.18 35.66
CA SER A 117 -16.30 -36.62 35.88
C SER A 117 -15.23 -37.37 35.05
N GLY A 118 -14.15 -37.82 35.69
CA GLY A 118 -13.12 -38.71 35.14
C GLY A 118 -12.32 -39.36 36.27
N LYS A 119 -11.89 -40.63 36.10
CA LYS A 119 -11.22 -41.45 37.13
C LYS A 119 -10.10 -40.67 37.85
N SER A 120 -10.17 -40.62 39.17
CA SER A 120 -9.44 -39.65 40.02
C SER A 120 -7.91 -39.66 39.85
N GLY A 121 -7.29 -40.80 39.53
CA GLY A 121 -5.83 -40.91 39.36
C GLY A 121 -5.28 -40.30 38.07
N ASP A 122 -6.02 -40.41 36.96
CA ASP A 122 -5.58 -39.87 35.67
C ASP A 122 -5.70 -38.34 35.66
N ARG A 123 -6.75 -37.81 36.31
CA ARG A 123 -6.95 -36.37 36.44
C ARG A 123 -5.91 -35.71 37.35
N GLN A 124 -5.43 -36.42 38.38
CA GLN A 124 -4.35 -35.92 39.24
C GLN A 124 -3.07 -35.57 38.45
N LYS A 125 -2.71 -36.34 37.42
CA LYS A 125 -1.54 -36.03 36.59
C LYS A 125 -1.71 -34.75 35.78
N LEU A 126 -2.92 -34.51 35.26
CA LEU A 126 -3.24 -33.26 34.58
C LEU A 126 -3.27 -32.08 35.57
N ASP A 127 -3.74 -32.30 36.80
CA ASP A 127 -3.74 -31.29 37.86
C ASP A 127 -2.31 -30.84 38.21
N VAL A 128 -1.30 -31.72 38.11
CA VAL A 128 0.12 -31.34 38.24
C VAL A 128 0.50 -30.33 37.16
N ALA A 129 0.19 -30.60 35.90
CA ALA A 129 0.49 -29.67 34.79
C ALA A 129 -0.26 -28.34 34.96
N LEU A 130 -1.53 -28.39 35.41
CA LEU A 130 -2.32 -27.18 35.69
C LEU A 130 -1.73 -26.37 36.85
N ASN A 131 -1.24 -27.03 37.90
CA ASN A 131 -0.61 -26.35 39.02
C ASN A 131 0.73 -25.72 38.61
N GLN A 132 1.55 -26.41 37.80
CA GLN A 132 2.76 -25.83 37.23
C GLN A 132 2.44 -24.58 36.39
N PHE A 133 1.39 -24.63 35.57
CA PHE A 133 0.94 -23.47 34.79
C PHE A 133 0.49 -22.31 35.67
N LYS A 134 -0.28 -22.59 36.73
CA LYS A 134 -0.75 -21.57 37.69
C LYS A 134 0.40 -20.95 38.49
N SER A 135 1.45 -21.72 38.77
CA SER A 135 2.68 -21.27 39.43
C SER A 135 3.67 -20.60 38.47
N GLU A 136 3.24 -20.22 37.26
CA GLU A 136 4.06 -19.57 36.22
C GLU A 136 5.26 -20.39 35.72
N ASN A 137 5.34 -21.67 36.08
CA ASN A 137 6.35 -22.61 35.59
C ASN A 137 5.95 -23.16 34.22
N TYR A 138 5.84 -22.27 33.23
CA TYR A 138 5.30 -22.58 31.91
C TYR A 138 6.11 -23.63 31.13
N GLU A 139 7.44 -23.65 31.29
CA GLU A 139 8.31 -24.66 30.65
C GLU A 139 7.98 -26.07 31.14
N GLN A 140 7.89 -26.27 32.45
CA GLN A 140 7.54 -27.56 33.04
C GLN A 140 6.10 -27.95 32.70
N ALA A 141 5.17 -26.99 32.77
CA ALA A 141 3.78 -27.22 32.37
C ALA A 141 3.68 -27.68 30.91
N ALA A 142 4.47 -27.11 29.99
CA ALA A 142 4.52 -27.51 28.60
C ALA A 142 5.06 -28.95 28.43
N LEU A 143 6.16 -29.29 29.11
CA LEU A 143 6.74 -30.64 29.06
C LEU A 143 5.77 -31.70 29.59
N THR A 144 5.23 -31.49 30.79
CA THR A 144 4.27 -32.42 31.40
C THR A 144 3.00 -32.55 30.55
N SER A 145 2.50 -31.45 29.97
CA SER A 145 1.34 -31.50 29.06
C SER A 145 1.63 -32.26 27.77
N PHE A 146 2.84 -32.14 27.22
CA PHE A 146 3.26 -32.87 26.03
C PHE A 146 3.42 -34.37 26.29
N GLU A 147 3.93 -34.76 27.46
CA GLU A 147 4.01 -36.17 27.85
C GLU A 147 2.60 -36.77 28.00
N LEU A 148 1.71 -36.06 28.69
CA LEU A 148 0.33 -36.50 28.90
C LEU A 148 -0.47 -36.63 27.60
N MET A 149 -0.27 -35.72 26.63
CA MET A 149 -1.01 -35.80 25.36
C MET A 149 -0.56 -36.97 24.47
N ASN A 150 0.67 -37.47 24.67
CA ASN A 150 1.25 -38.54 23.87
C ASN A 150 1.18 -39.92 24.56
N ASP A 151 0.78 -39.99 25.83
CA ASP A 151 0.59 -41.26 26.55
C ASP A 151 -0.70 -41.97 26.06
N PRO A 152 -0.60 -43.18 25.48
CA PRO A 152 -1.77 -43.94 25.02
C PRO A 152 -2.79 -44.22 26.11
N ASN A 153 -2.35 -44.36 27.37
CA ASN A 153 -3.23 -44.61 28.51
C ASN A 153 -4.05 -43.37 28.91
N MET A 154 -3.62 -42.19 28.47
CA MET A 154 -4.19 -40.90 28.81
C MET A 154 -4.93 -40.26 27.62
N ALA A 155 -5.28 -41.05 26.60
CA ALA A 155 -5.91 -40.57 25.37
C ALA A 155 -7.19 -39.73 25.62
N ALA A 156 -7.94 -40.04 26.68
CA ALA A 156 -9.13 -39.28 27.07
C ALA A 156 -8.82 -37.82 27.48
N LEU A 157 -7.62 -37.56 28.01
CA LEU A 157 -7.16 -36.24 28.43
C LEU A 157 -6.22 -35.59 27.41
N ALA A 158 -5.98 -36.22 26.26
CA ALA A 158 -5.00 -35.74 25.28
C ALA A 158 -5.35 -34.36 24.72
N VAL A 159 -6.64 -34.07 24.47
CA VAL A 159 -7.07 -32.74 23.97
C VAL A 159 -6.92 -31.66 25.05
N GLU A 160 -7.23 -31.99 26.31
CA GLU A 160 -7.08 -31.05 27.44
C GLU A 160 -5.61 -30.74 27.72
N SER A 161 -4.76 -31.76 27.63
CA SER A 161 -3.30 -31.63 27.75
C SER A 161 -2.72 -30.81 26.59
N GLN A 162 -3.15 -31.06 25.35
CA GLN A 162 -2.72 -30.26 24.20
C GLN A 162 -3.17 -28.79 24.31
N TYR A 163 -4.37 -28.54 24.80
CA TYR A 163 -4.86 -27.18 25.03
C TYR A 163 -4.03 -26.45 26.09
N LEU A 164 -3.66 -27.14 27.18
CA LEU A 164 -2.77 -26.59 28.21
C LEU A 164 -1.37 -26.32 27.66
N LEU A 165 -0.81 -27.24 26.86
CA LEU A 165 0.47 -27.05 26.16
C LEU A 165 0.44 -25.78 25.30
N ALA A 166 -0.58 -25.61 24.46
CA ALA A 166 -0.70 -24.44 23.58
C ALA A 166 -0.72 -23.11 24.37
N LYS A 167 -1.39 -23.10 25.53
CA LYS A 167 -1.42 -21.95 26.45
C LYS A 167 -0.06 -21.68 27.11
N SER A 168 0.64 -22.73 27.53
CA SER A 168 1.99 -22.61 28.11
C SER A 168 2.95 -22.00 27.09
N LEU A 169 2.92 -22.47 25.84
CA LEU A 169 3.74 -21.94 24.75
C LEU A 169 3.48 -20.45 24.51
N TYR A 170 2.20 -20.03 24.49
CA TYR A 170 1.83 -18.62 24.38
C TYR A 170 2.44 -17.78 25.51
N ARG A 171 2.37 -18.27 26.75
CA ARG A 171 2.91 -17.56 27.93
C ARG A 171 4.44 -17.49 27.93
N MET A 172 5.10 -18.43 27.26
CA MET A 172 6.54 -18.43 27.03
C MET A 172 6.97 -17.48 25.90
N GLY A 173 6.04 -16.83 25.20
CA GLY A 173 6.31 -15.98 24.03
C GLY A 173 6.54 -16.77 22.73
N LEU A 174 6.27 -18.08 22.72
CA LEU A 174 6.41 -18.95 21.55
C LEU A 174 5.10 -18.95 20.74
N TYR A 175 4.79 -17.81 20.09
CA TYR A 175 3.48 -17.57 19.46
C TYR A 175 3.24 -18.44 18.23
N HIS A 176 4.27 -18.74 17.43
CA HIS A 176 4.15 -19.60 16.26
C HIS A 176 3.93 -21.06 16.66
N SER A 177 4.69 -21.54 17.64
CA SER A 177 4.49 -22.87 18.23
C SER A 177 3.09 -23.02 18.85
N SER A 178 2.64 -21.99 19.58
CA SER A 178 1.29 -21.94 20.16
C SER A 178 0.20 -22.00 19.09
N LEU A 179 0.34 -21.23 18.00
CA LEU A 179 -0.57 -21.26 16.87
C LEU A 179 -0.66 -22.66 16.26
N GLY A 180 0.48 -23.32 16.05
CA GLY A 180 0.53 -24.69 15.53
C GLY A 180 -0.27 -25.69 16.38
N GLU A 181 -0.15 -25.62 17.70
CA GLU A 181 -0.91 -26.49 18.60
C GLU A 181 -2.41 -26.17 18.63
N PHE A 182 -2.80 -24.88 18.62
CA PHE A 182 -4.22 -24.53 18.51
C PHE A 182 -4.81 -24.95 17.16
N SER A 183 -4.08 -24.82 16.06
CA SER A 183 -4.51 -25.28 14.74
C SER A 183 -4.77 -26.78 14.71
N LYS A 184 -3.92 -27.59 15.37
CA LYS A 184 -4.12 -29.05 15.52
C LYS A 184 -5.37 -29.39 16.35
N ILE A 185 -5.74 -28.58 17.34
CA ILE A 185 -6.99 -28.77 18.09
C ILE A 185 -8.18 -28.42 17.19
N LEU A 186 -8.12 -27.31 16.48
CA LEU A 186 -9.19 -26.86 15.59
C LEU A 186 -9.43 -27.85 14.43
N SER A 187 -8.38 -28.47 13.89
CA SER A 187 -8.51 -29.45 12.81
C SER A 187 -9.25 -30.73 13.21
N ARG A 188 -9.40 -31.02 14.51
CA ARG A 188 -10.23 -32.13 15.02
C ARG A 188 -11.73 -31.82 14.95
N GLY A 189 -12.11 -30.56 14.73
CA GLY A 189 -13.49 -30.14 14.51
C GLY A 189 -14.26 -29.72 15.77
N PRO A 190 -15.51 -29.26 15.58
CA PRO A 190 -16.33 -28.59 16.61
C PRO A 190 -16.79 -29.49 17.75
N GLN A 191 -16.70 -30.82 17.59
CA GLN A 191 -17.06 -31.79 18.62
C GLN A 191 -16.03 -31.84 19.76
N THR A 192 -14.86 -31.24 19.57
CA THR A 192 -13.84 -31.18 20.62
C THR A 192 -14.19 -30.14 21.68
N LYS A 193 -13.99 -30.50 22.96
CA LYS A 193 -14.29 -29.66 24.14
C LYS A 193 -13.70 -28.24 24.04
N PHE A 194 -12.53 -28.09 23.43
CA PHE A 194 -11.77 -26.83 23.38
C PHE A 194 -11.88 -26.11 22.03
N PHE A 195 -12.72 -26.55 21.09
CA PHE A 195 -12.80 -25.94 19.76
C PHE A 195 -13.08 -24.43 19.82
N LYS A 196 -14.14 -24.03 20.53
CA LYS A 196 -14.53 -22.61 20.66
C LYS A 196 -13.44 -21.78 21.35
N SER A 197 -12.86 -22.31 22.43
CA SER A 197 -11.79 -21.63 23.15
C SER A 197 -10.51 -21.51 22.30
N SER A 198 -10.18 -22.50 21.48
CA SER A 198 -9.05 -22.42 20.55
C SER A 198 -9.26 -21.38 19.45
N LEU A 199 -10.51 -21.15 19.01
CA LEU A 199 -10.82 -20.03 18.09
C LEU A 199 -10.52 -18.67 18.74
N GLU A 200 -10.78 -18.52 20.04
CA GLU A 200 -10.46 -17.29 20.76
C GLU A 200 -8.96 -17.02 20.81
N TRP A 201 -8.16 -18.07 20.97
CA TRP A 201 -6.70 -17.99 21.00
C TRP A 201 -6.08 -17.46 19.71
N LEU A 202 -6.73 -17.66 18.55
CA LEU A 202 -6.29 -17.06 17.30
C LEU A 202 -6.22 -15.52 17.41
N PHE A 203 -7.19 -14.86 18.04
CA PHE A 203 -7.17 -13.40 18.21
C PHE A 203 -6.07 -12.93 19.16
N PHE A 204 -5.83 -13.68 20.24
CA PHE A 204 -4.74 -13.35 21.17
C PHE A 204 -3.37 -13.45 20.49
N ILE A 205 -3.15 -14.49 19.68
CA ILE A 205 -1.93 -14.67 18.89
C ILE A 205 -1.82 -13.56 17.85
N SER A 206 -2.89 -13.27 17.11
CA SER A 206 -2.92 -12.21 16.09
C SER A 206 -2.48 -10.84 16.61
N ARG A 207 -2.72 -10.53 17.89
CA ARG A 207 -2.34 -9.26 18.54
C ARG A 207 -0.87 -9.23 19.01
N LYS A 208 -0.21 -10.39 19.04
CA LYS A 208 1.18 -10.56 19.50
C LYS A 208 2.16 -10.76 18.37
N THR A 209 1.74 -11.46 17.31
CA THR A 209 2.53 -11.66 16.09
C THR A 209 2.73 -10.35 15.34
N VAL A 210 3.89 -10.19 14.70
CA VAL A 210 4.19 -8.99 13.90
C VAL A 210 3.28 -8.89 12.66
N ASN A 211 2.90 -10.03 12.08
CA ASN A 211 1.99 -10.09 10.95
C ASN A 211 0.76 -10.95 11.25
N GLU A 212 -0.38 -10.29 11.42
CA GLU A 212 -1.67 -10.97 11.61
C GLU A 212 -2.07 -11.89 10.43
N GLN A 213 -1.45 -11.76 9.23
CA GLN A 213 -1.69 -12.67 8.09
C GLN A 213 -1.38 -14.14 8.41
N VAL A 214 -0.45 -14.40 9.32
CA VAL A 214 -0.10 -15.76 9.77
C VAL A 214 -1.33 -16.46 10.37
N VAL A 215 -2.23 -15.69 10.98
CA VAL A 215 -3.46 -16.19 11.61
C VAL A 215 -4.67 -16.11 10.67
N LEU A 216 -4.66 -15.20 9.68
CA LEU A 216 -5.79 -15.01 8.76
C LEU A 216 -6.20 -16.29 8.01
N ASN A 217 -5.21 -17.10 7.60
CA ASN A 217 -5.50 -18.37 6.91
C ASN A 217 -6.27 -19.35 7.80
N GLU A 218 -5.92 -19.44 9.09
CA GLU A 218 -6.64 -20.27 10.05
C GLU A 218 -8.05 -19.71 10.30
N ILE A 219 -8.17 -18.40 10.49
CA ILE A 219 -9.48 -17.74 10.68
C ILE A 219 -10.41 -18.01 9.49
N ALA A 220 -9.90 -17.93 8.26
CA ALA A 220 -10.69 -18.17 7.05
C ALA A 220 -11.20 -19.62 6.95
N LYS A 221 -10.39 -20.62 7.33
CA LYS A 221 -10.78 -22.04 7.35
C LYS A 221 -12.00 -22.31 8.23
N TYR A 222 -12.13 -21.58 9.33
CA TYR A 222 -13.22 -21.75 10.30
C TYR A 222 -14.32 -20.70 10.18
N SER A 223 -14.40 -19.98 9.06
CA SER A 223 -15.33 -18.87 8.86
C SER A 223 -16.82 -19.23 8.94
N ASN A 224 -17.16 -20.51 8.74
CA ASN A 224 -18.53 -21.03 8.82
C ASN A 224 -18.98 -21.37 10.26
N PHE A 225 -18.09 -21.27 11.24
CA PHE A 225 -18.41 -21.55 12.64
C PHE A 225 -18.83 -20.29 13.39
N GLU A 226 -19.61 -20.47 14.45
CA GLU A 226 -20.01 -19.37 15.31
C GLU A 226 -18.85 -18.95 16.22
N PHE A 227 -18.40 -17.70 16.06
CA PHE A 227 -17.41 -17.09 16.94
C PHE A 227 -18.07 -16.45 18.16
N PRO A 228 -17.40 -16.47 19.33
CA PRO A 228 -17.89 -15.80 20.53
C PRO A 228 -18.20 -14.33 20.28
N GLU A 229 -19.29 -13.84 20.87
CA GLU A 229 -19.84 -12.51 20.60
C GLU A 229 -18.80 -11.39 20.79
N ARG A 230 -17.96 -11.51 21.83
CA ARG A 230 -16.88 -10.56 22.14
C ARG A 230 -15.87 -10.37 21.00
N PHE A 231 -15.60 -11.41 20.21
CA PHE A 231 -14.61 -11.38 19.12
C PHE A 231 -15.26 -11.26 17.74
N ARG A 232 -16.59 -11.22 17.66
CA ARG A 232 -17.34 -11.27 16.41
C ARG A 232 -16.97 -10.16 15.44
N ASN A 233 -16.73 -8.94 15.92
CA ASN A 233 -16.39 -7.80 15.07
C ASN A 233 -14.91 -7.79 14.65
N GLU A 234 -14.00 -8.21 15.54
CA GLU A 234 -12.60 -8.45 15.21
C GLU A 234 -12.47 -9.54 14.14
N PHE A 235 -13.21 -10.65 14.31
CA PHE A 235 -13.31 -11.72 13.32
C PHE A 235 -13.79 -11.21 11.96
N ARG A 236 -14.89 -10.43 11.93
CA ARG A 236 -15.40 -9.83 10.68
C ARG A 236 -14.35 -8.96 10.00
N TYR A 237 -13.64 -8.13 10.76
CA TYR A 237 -12.57 -7.29 10.22
C TYR A 237 -11.40 -8.12 9.66
N LEU A 238 -10.92 -9.11 10.41
CA LEU A 238 -9.82 -9.97 9.98
C LEU A 238 -10.19 -10.80 8.75
N LEU A 239 -11.41 -11.35 8.71
CA LEU A 239 -11.92 -12.08 7.55
C LEU A 239 -12.10 -11.15 6.33
N ALA A 240 -12.57 -9.91 6.53
CA ALA A 240 -12.62 -8.91 5.46
C ALA A 240 -11.21 -8.61 4.93
N ARG A 241 -10.20 -8.51 5.81
CA ARG A 241 -8.81 -8.33 5.39
C ARG A 241 -8.30 -9.53 4.59
N TYR A 242 -8.62 -10.76 5.00
CA TYR A 242 -8.30 -11.97 4.24
C TYR A 242 -8.89 -11.90 2.82
N TYR A 243 -10.17 -11.58 2.68
CA TYR A 243 -10.81 -11.47 1.37
C TYR A 243 -10.25 -10.32 0.53
N LEU A 244 -9.83 -9.21 1.13
CA LEU A 244 -9.18 -8.11 0.42
C LEU A 244 -7.86 -8.56 -0.19
N VAL A 245 -7.00 -9.21 0.61
CA VAL A 245 -5.69 -9.73 0.14
C VAL A 245 -5.91 -10.77 -0.96
N ARG A 246 -6.86 -11.69 -0.76
CA ARG A 246 -7.24 -12.69 -1.77
C ARG A 246 -7.78 -12.04 -3.05
N GLY A 247 -8.64 -11.03 -2.95
CA GLY A 247 -9.20 -10.32 -4.09
C GLY A 247 -8.11 -9.64 -4.93
N LYS A 248 -7.15 -8.99 -4.29
CA LYS A 248 -5.98 -8.39 -4.96
C LYS A 248 -5.13 -9.45 -5.68
N ALA A 249 -4.85 -10.58 -5.02
CA ALA A 249 -4.10 -11.67 -5.63
C ALA A 249 -4.81 -12.23 -6.88
N LEU A 250 -6.14 -12.38 -6.81
CA LEU A 250 -6.95 -12.88 -7.92
C LEU A 250 -7.00 -11.89 -9.10
N ASP A 251 -7.01 -10.57 -8.83
CA ASP A 251 -6.93 -9.55 -9.88
C ASP A 251 -5.63 -9.62 -10.69
N GLN A 252 -4.51 -9.94 -10.04
CA GLN A 252 -3.20 -10.02 -10.68
C GLN A 252 -3.09 -11.20 -11.65
N VAL A 253 -3.74 -12.32 -11.32
CA VAL A 253 -3.81 -13.51 -12.18
C VAL A 253 -5.01 -13.46 -13.15
N ASP A 254 -5.60 -12.27 -13.34
CA ASP A 254 -6.74 -11.98 -14.22
C ASP A 254 -8.01 -12.85 -13.92
N GLN A 255 -8.13 -13.36 -12.70
CA GLN A 255 -9.31 -14.10 -12.21
C GLN A 255 -10.38 -13.15 -11.67
N LYS A 256 -10.81 -12.21 -12.50
CA LYS A 256 -11.71 -11.10 -12.13
C LYS A 256 -13.02 -11.55 -11.50
N GLY A 257 -13.59 -12.68 -11.94
CA GLY A 257 -14.84 -13.21 -11.41
C GLY A 257 -14.75 -13.61 -9.94
N ASP A 258 -13.68 -14.28 -9.54
CA ASP A 258 -13.47 -14.66 -8.14
C ASP A 258 -12.93 -13.50 -7.30
N ALA A 259 -12.16 -12.59 -7.91
CA ALA A 259 -11.79 -11.33 -7.29
C ALA A 259 -13.03 -10.53 -6.88
N ASN A 260 -14.02 -10.38 -7.78
CA ASN A 260 -15.28 -9.68 -7.51
C ASN A 260 -15.99 -10.27 -6.28
N LYS A 261 -16.13 -11.60 -6.22
CA LYS A 261 -16.75 -12.27 -5.07
C LYS A 261 -15.99 -11.98 -3.77
N ALA A 262 -14.67 -11.97 -3.81
CA ALA A 262 -13.86 -11.65 -2.64
C ALA A 262 -14.11 -10.20 -2.18
N PHE A 263 -14.13 -9.22 -3.09
CA PHE A 263 -14.43 -7.82 -2.73
C PHE A 263 -15.89 -7.62 -2.27
N ASP A 264 -16.84 -8.39 -2.78
CA ASP A 264 -18.22 -8.42 -2.27
C ASP A 264 -18.28 -8.90 -0.81
N GLU A 265 -17.51 -9.93 -0.46
CA GLU A 265 -17.37 -10.38 0.92
C GLU A 265 -16.73 -9.33 1.83
N VAL A 266 -15.72 -8.58 1.34
CA VAL A 266 -15.14 -7.44 2.09
C VAL A 266 -16.23 -6.44 2.49
N LYS A 267 -17.03 -5.99 1.52
CA LYS A 267 -18.11 -5.02 1.75
C LYS A 267 -19.16 -5.59 2.72
N ARG A 268 -19.59 -6.84 2.51
CA ARG A 268 -20.58 -7.52 3.37
C ARG A 268 -20.11 -7.58 4.83
N LEU A 269 -18.88 -7.99 5.06
CA LEU A 269 -18.30 -8.13 6.40
C LEU A 269 -18.08 -6.77 7.08
N ALA A 270 -17.60 -5.78 6.34
CA ALA A 270 -17.41 -4.42 6.85
C ALA A 270 -18.74 -3.78 7.29
N LEU A 271 -19.81 -3.98 6.52
CA LEU A 271 -21.15 -3.47 6.85
C LEU A 271 -21.73 -4.07 8.15
N MET A 272 -21.29 -5.26 8.54
CA MET A 272 -21.76 -5.93 9.76
C MET A 272 -21.09 -5.38 11.03
N ILE A 273 -20.03 -4.57 10.93
CA ILE A 273 -19.35 -3.99 12.08
C ILE A 273 -20.08 -2.70 12.50
N PRO A 274 -20.58 -2.58 13.75
CA PRO A 274 -21.35 -1.42 14.18
C PRO A 274 -20.46 -0.18 14.40
N LYS A 275 -21.01 1.03 14.22
CA LYS A 275 -20.27 2.31 14.30
C LYS A 275 -19.49 2.55 15.59
N GLY A 276 -19.97 2.00 16.72
CA GLY A 276 -19.34 2.15 18.03
C GLY A 276 -18.21 1.15 18.31
N ASP A 277 -17.94 0.22 17.41
CA ASP A 277 -16.93 -0.82 17.60
C ASP A 277 -15.52 -0.32 17.23
N PRO A 278 -14.46 -0.71 17.98
CA PRO A 278 -13.07 -0.33 17.66
C PRO A 278 -12.60 -0.70 16.25
N PHE A 279 -13.19 -1.73 15.63
CA PHE A 279 -12.85 -2.17 14.28
C PHE A 279 -13.65 -1.47 13.19
N TYR A 280 -14.64 -0.63 13.54
CA TYR A 280 -15.51 0.03 12.56
C TYR A 280 -14.72 0.84 11.53
N ALA A 281 -13.83 1.73 11.99
CA ALA A 281 -13.02 2.57 11.11
C ALA A 281 -12.16 1.74 10.16
N LYS A 282 -11.54 0.66 10.68
CA LYS A 282 -10.70 -0.23 9.88
C LYS A 282 -11.53 -0.99 8.84
N GLY A 283 -12.69 -1.52 9.21
CA GLY A 283 -13.62 -2.17 8.28
C GLY A 283 -14.14 -1.21 7.20
N LYS A 284 -14.50 0.02 7.57
CA LYS A 284 -14.95 1.07 6.63
C LYS A 284 -13.86 1.46 5.64
N TYR A 285 -12.60 1.47 6.07
CA TYR A 285 -11.45 1.67 5.18
C TYR A 285 -11.34 0.53 4.15
N LEU A 286 -11.47 -0.74 4.56
CA LEU A 286 -11.46 -1.88 3.63
C LEU A 286 -12.60 -1.83 2.61
N GLU A 287 -13.80 -1.43 3.05
CA GLU A 287 -14.95 -1.23 2.17
C GLU A 287 -14.67 -0.14 1.12
N GLY A 288 -14.09 1.00 1.51
CA GLY A 288 -13.74 2.06 0.55
C GLY A 288 -12.69 1.62 -0.47
N LEU A 289 -11.72 0.77 -0.07
CA LEU A 289 -10.76 0.17 -1.01
C LEU A 289 -11.46 -0.77 -2.02
N ALA A 290 -12.43 -1.57 -1.55
CA ALA A 290 -13.21 -2.45 -2.42
C ALA A 290 -14.03 -1.64 -3.45
N TYR A 291 -14.68 -0.56 -3.03
CA TYR A 291 -15.39 0.35 -3.95
C TYR A 291 -14.47 1.06 -4.94
N PHE A 292 -13.28 1.47 -4.49
CA PHE A 292 -12.29 2.09 -5.36
C PHE A 292 -11.84 1.13 -6.47
N ARG A 293 -11.54 -0.12 -6.13
CA ARG A 293 -11.20 -1.16 -7.10
C ARG A 293 -12.34 -1.44 -8.10
N GLU A 294 -13.59 -1.37 -7.66
CA GLU A 294 -14.77 -1.53 -8.54
C GLU A 294 -15.08 -0.31 -9.42
N ASN A 295 -14.23 0.73 -9.40
CA ASN A 295 -14.45 1.98 -10.11
C ASN A 295 -15.77 2.67 -9.70
N LYS A 296 -16.11 2.62 -8.40
CA LYS A 296 -17.26 3.32 -7.79
C LYS A 296 -16.77 4.48 -6.93
N PRO A 297 -16.35 5.61 -7.53
CA PRO A 297 -15.68 6.70 -6.82
C PRO A 297 -16.56 7.35 -5.75
N GLU A 298 -17.86 7.53 -6.00
CA GLU A 298 -18.80 8.11 -5.01
C GLU A 298 -18.84 7.31 -3.70
N SER A 299 -19.04 6.00 -3.81
CA SER A 299 -19.06 5.10 -2.65
C SER A 299 -17.70 5.03 -1.95
N ALA A 300 -16.61 5.01 -2.72
CA ALA A 300 -15.25 5.03 -2.17
C ALA A 300 -14.99 6.31 -1.37
N LEU A 301 -15.36 7.47 -1.92
CA LEU A 301 -15.23 8.77 -1.26
C LEU A 301 -16.04 8.83 0.03
N GLU A 302 -17.30 8.38 0.02
CA GLU A 302 -18.13 8.42 1.23
C GLU A 302 -17.61 7.48 2.32
N SER A 303 -17.12 6.29 1.97
CA SER A 303 -16.49 5.40 2.94
C SER A 303 -15.21 6.00 3.53
N MET A 304 -14.35 6.61 2.71
CA MET A 304 -13.12 7.24 3.19
C MET A 304 -13.38 8.50 4.02
N LYS A 305 -14.36 9.34 3.64
CA LYS A 305 -14.80 10.47 4.46
C LYS A 305 -15.32 9.99 5.81
N GLU A 306 -16.06 8.89 5.87
CA GLU A 306 -16.53 8.32 7.14
C GLU A 306 -15.35 7.88 8.02
N VAL A 307 -14.33 7.23 7.45
CA VAL A 307 -13.09 6.89 8.17
C VAL A 307 -12.48 8.16 8.79
N VAL A 308 -12.35 9.25 8.02
CA VAL A 308 -11.80 10.52 8.52
C VAL A 308 -12.66 11.09 9.66
N ARG A 309 -14.00 11.02 9.57
CA ARG A 309 -14.90 11.53 10.61
C ARG A 309 -14.74 10.75 11.92
N VAL A 310 -14.71 9.41 11.86
CA VAL A 310 -14.67 8.56 13.06
C VAL A 310 -13.27 8.46 13.68
N THR A 311 -12.22 8.69 12.90
CA THR A 311 -10.82 8.69 13.37
C THR A 311 -10.35 10.05 13.88
N ARG A 312 -11.18 11.09 13.77
CA ARG A 312 -10.84 12.43 14.25
C ARG A 312 -10.63 12.41 15.76
N GLN A 313 -9.37 12.58 16.18
CA GLN A 313 -9.00 12.69 17.58
C GLN A 313 -9.07 14.15 18.06
N PRO A 314 -9.58 14.43 19.27
CA PRO A 314 -9.35 15.71 19.93
C PRO A 314 -7.88 15.85 20.33
N ALA A 315 -7.42 17.10 20.56
CA ALA A 315 -6.08 17.33 21.09
C ALA A 315 -5.93 16.65 22.46
N GLY A 316 -4.92 15.79 22.60
CA GLY A 316 -4.69 15.01 23.81
C GLY A 316 -3.41 14.17 23.74
N PRO A 317 -3.07 13.42 24.81
CA PRO A 317 -1.88 12.58 24.84
C PRO A 317 -1.90 11.52 23.74
N GLN A 318 -0.77 11.35 23.05
CA GLN A 318 -0.61 10.36 22.00
C GLN A 318 -0.46 8.95 22.60
N THR A 319 -1.56 8.20 22.64
CA THR A 319 -1.59 6.78 23.00
C THR A 319 -1.22 5.90 21.80
N ALA A 320 -1.04 4.59 22.01
CA ALA A 320 -0.85 3.65 20.89
C ALA A 320 -2.09 3.62 19.97
N ASP A 321 -3.29 3.66 20.56
CA ASP A 321 -4.55 3.65 19.82
C ASP A 321 -4.76 4.94 19.03
N SER A 322 -4.44 6.11 19.61
CA SER A 322 -4.55 7.39 18.89
C SER A 322 -3.61 7.44 17.69
N ARG A 323 -2.38 6.92 17.83
CA ARG A 323 -1.43 6.79 16.71
C ARG A 323 -1.96 5.85 15.63
N SER A 324 -2.52 4.69 16.01
CA SER A 324 -3.12 3.77 15.03
C SER A 324 -4.28 4.41 14.26
N LEU A 325 -5.15 5.17 14.93
CA LEU A 325 -6.25 5.90 14.29
C LEU A 325 -5.75 7.06 13.42
N GLN A 326 -4.68 7.75 13.83
CA GLN A 326 -4.03 8.78 13.02
C GLN A 326 -3.46 8.20 11.72
N SER A 327 -2.72 7.09 11.79
CA SER A 327 -2.20 6.41 10.60
C SER A 327 -3.33 5.93 9.67
N LEU A 328 -4.44 5.43 10.24
CA LEU A 328 -5.61 5.05 9.45
C LEU A 328 -6.26 6.26 8.75
N ARG A 329 -6.33 7.40 9.44
CA ARG A 329 -6.85 8.66 8.90
C ARG A 329 -6.00 9.16 7.73
N GLU A 330 -4.68 9.04 7.82
CA GLU A 330 -3.75 9.41 6.75
C GLU A 330 -3.90 8.53 5.52
N LEU A 331 -4.02 7.22 5.71
CA LEU A 331 -4.32 6.30 4.62
C LEU A 331 -5.65 6.67 3.93
N ALA A 332 -6.66 7.09 4.69
CA ALA A 332 -7.90 7.60 4.12
C ALA A 332 -7.70 8.91 3.34
N PHE A 333 -6.86 9.85 3.81
CA PHE A 333 -6.52 11.06 3.05
C PHE A 333 -5.79 10.74 1.74
N MET A 334 -4.84 9.80 1.76
CA MET A 334 -4.17 9.32 0.55
C MET A 334 -5.18 8.77 -0.46
N GLN A 335 -6.10 7.90 0.00
CA GLN A 335 -7.10 7.32 -0.88
C GLN A 335 -8.11 8.36 -1.42
N LEU A 336 -8.49 9.36 -0.61
CA LEU A 336 -9.28 10.49 -1.09
C LEU A 336 -8.54 11.26 -2.18
N GLY A 337 -7.26 11.59 -1.96
CA GLY A 337 -6.39 12.25 -2.92
C GLY A 337 -6.32 11.50 -4.25
N ARG A 338 -6.02 10.19 -4.21
CA ARG A 338 -5.97 9.30 -5.37
C ARG A 338 -7.29 9.24 -6.14
N THR A 339 -8.40 9.15 -5.41
CA THR A 339 -9.74 9.09 -6.03
C THR A 339 -10.07 10.39 -6.77
N HIS A 340 -9.80 11.55 -6.15
CA HIS A 340 -9.99 12.85 -6.78
C HIS A 340 -9.03 13.08 -7.96
N TYR A 341 -7.76 12.65 -7.84
CA TYR A 341 -6.79 12.73 -8.93
C TYR A 341 -7.23 11.89 -10.15
N GLY A 342 -7.69 10.66 -9.91
CA GLY A 342 -8.27 9.80 -10.95
C GLY A 342 -9.50 10.41 -11.62
N ALA A 343 -10.34 11.11 -10.85
CA ALA A 343 -11.48 11.88 -11.35
C ALA A 343 -11.10 13.23 -12.00
N LYS A 344 -9.81 13.53 -12.19
CA LYS A 344 -9.27 14.80 -12.71
C LYS A 344 -9.59 16.03 -11.88
N GLN A 345 -10.03 15.85 -10.64
CA GLN A 345 -10.35 16.88 -9.67
C GLN A 345 -9.09 17.29 -8.88
N ASN A 346 -8.07 17.78 -9.59
CA ASN A 346 -6.71 17.96 -9.03
C ASN A 346 -6.65 18.91 -7.82
N ARG A 347 -7.50 19.94 -7.75
CA ARG A 347 -7.55 20.85 -6.59
C ARG A 347 -7.97 20.13 -5.31
N TYR A 348 -8.97 19.24 -5.40
CA TYR A 348 -9.39 18.42 -4.27
C TYR A 348 -8.33 17.38 -3.93
N ALA A 349 -7.65 16.81 -4.93
CA ALA A 349 -6.54 15.90 -4.68
C ALA A 349 -5.44 16.57 -3.85
N ILE A 350 -4.97 17.76 -4.28
CA ILE A 350 -3.98 18.57 -3.54
C ILE A 350 -4.45 18.86 -2.12
N PHE A 351 -5.73 19.27 -1.96
CA PHE A 351 -6.28 19.54 -0.64
C PHE A 351 -6.14 18.35 0.31
N TYR A 352 -6.45 17.14 -0.14
CA TYR A 352 -6.36 15.94 0.69
C TYR A 352 -4.93 15.46 0.91
N PHE A 353 -4.05 15.53 -0.09
CA PHE A 353 -2.63 15.23 0.11
C PHE A 353 -1.99 16.16 1.15
N ASN A 354 -2.36 17.45 1.14
CA ASN A 354 -1.90 18.42 2.14
C ASN A 354 -2.48 18.21 3.55
N LYS A 355 -3.43 17.27 3.75
CA LYS A 355 -3.88 16.85 5.09
C LYS A 355 -2.98 15.80 5.72
N VAL A 356 -2.08 15.18 4.96
CA VAL A 356 -1.10 14.25 5.51
C VAL A 356 0.00 15.06 6.20
N GLU A 357 0.10 14.90 7.52
CA GLU A 357 1.00 15.68 8.36
C GLU A 357 2.48 15.26 8.15
N ARG A 358 3.39 16.23 8.29
CA ARG A 358 4.84 16.01 8.18
C ARG A 358 5.35 15.03 9.23
N GLY A 359 6.26 14.14 8.83
CA GLY A 359 6.91 13.17 9.72
C GLY A 359 6.16 11.85 9.84
N ASN A 360 4.96 11.75 9.29
CA ASN A 360 4.24 10.48 9.21
C ASN A 360 4.63 9.67 7.98
N THR A 361 4.37 8.37 8.03
CA THR A 361 4.82 7.39 7.02
C THR A 361 4.35 7.71 5.61
N GLN A 362 3.17 8.32 5.44
CA GLN A 362 2.57 8.60 4.14
C GLN A 362 2.96 9.96 3.56
N TRP A 363 3.73 10.78 4.29
CA TRP A 363 3.93 12.18 3.93
C TRP A 363 4.74 12.38 2.64
N LEU A 364 5.81 11.61 2.45
CA LEU A 364 6.62 11.72 1.23
C LEU A 364 5.86 11.26 -0.02
N GLU A 365 5.08 10.18 0.12
CA GLU A 365 4.20 9.70 -0.93
C GLU A 365 3.10 10.73 -1.26
N ALA A 366 2.52 11.39 -0.24
CA ALA A 366 1.58 12.50 -0.42
C ALA A 366 2.20 13.70 -1.16
N LEU A 367 3.45 14.06 -0.83
CA LEU A 367 4.18 15.12 -1.54
C LEU A 367 4.43 14.74 -3.00
N PHE A 368 4.85 13.50 -3.25
CA PHE A 368 5.10 12.99 -4.60
C PHE A 368 3.81 12.97 -5.44
N GLU A 369 2.74 12.34 -4.96
CA GLU A 369 1.46 12.30 -5.66
C GLU A 369 0.82 13.69 -5.80
N GLY A 370 0.95 14.54 -4.78
CA GLY A 370 0.56 15.94 -4.83
C GLY A 370 1.28 16.72 -5.93
N SER A 371 2.55 16.40 -6.21
CA SER A 371 3.34 17.04 -7.28
C SER A 371 2.73 16.80 -8.67
N TRP A 372 2.20 15.60 -8.91
CA TRP A 372 1.45 15.30 -10.14
C TRP A 372 0.16 16.12 -10.26
N ALA A 373 -0.57 16.28 -9.16
CA ALA A 373 -1.77 17.09 -9.14
C ALA A 373 -1.46 18.58 -9.36
N HIS A 374 -0.38 19.10 -8.76
CA HIS A 374 0.14 20.45 -9.02
C HIS A 374 0.56 20.65 -10.48
N TYR A 375 1.26 19.67 -11.05
CA TYR A 375 1.66 19.69 -12.46
C TYR A 375 0.45 19.80 -13.40
N ARG A 376 -0.61 19.00 -13.18
CA ARG A 376 -1.83 19.01 -14.02
C ARG A 376 -2.58 20.34 -14.02
N ILE A 377 -2.41 21.17 -12.99
CA ILE A 377 -3.01 22.52 -12.91
C ILE A 377 -2.00 23.64 -13.22
N GLY A 378 -0.81 23.28 -13.73
CA GLY A 378 0.23 24.24 -14.12
C GLY A 378 0.94 24.93 -12.95
N GLN A 379 0.88 24.38 -11.73
CA GLN A 379 1.62 24.87 -10.56
C GLN A 379 3.02 24.22 -10.50
N TYR A 380 3.84 24.52 -11.50
CA TYR A 380 5.17 23.93 -11.68
C TYR A 380 6.13 24.28 -10.54
N GLU A 381 6.05 25.50 -10.02
CA GLU A 381 6.86 26.03 -8.93
C GLU A 381 6.72 25.17 -7.67
N GLN A 382 5.47 24.82 -7.33
CA GLN A 382 5.15 23.97 -6.18
C GLN A 382 5.54 22.51 -6.43
N ALA A 383 5.27 21.98 -7.62
CA ALA A 383 5.65 20.60 -7.97
C ALA A 383 7.18 20.40 -7.90
N LEU A 384 7.96 21.35 -8.40
CA LEU A 384 9.44 21.33 -8.29
C LEU A 384 9.91 21.50 -6.84
N GLY A 385 9.23 22.33 -6.05
CA GLY A 385 9.50 22.50 -4.63
C GLY A 385 9.32 21.22 -3.82
N ASN A 386 8.24 20.48 -4.07
CA ASN A 386 8.03 19.16 -3.49
C ASN A 386 9.16 18.19 -3.88
N MET A 387 9.64 18.22 -5.12
CA MET A 387 10.77 17.38 -5.55
C MET A 387 12.09 17.75 -4.87
N ILE A 388 12.33 19.02 -4.55
CA ILE A 388 13.50 19.42 -3.75
C ILE A 388 13.44 18.71 -2.40
N THR A 389 12.27 18.72 -1.76
CA THR A 389 12.05 17.99 -0.50
C THR A 389 12.38 16.51 -0.66
N LEU A 390 11.86 15.85 -1.70
CA LEU A 390 12.11 14.42 -1.96
C LEU A 390 13.58 14.12 -2.26
N SER A 391 14.34 15.07 -2.81
CA SER A 391 15.77 14.94 -3.06
C SER A 391 16.68 15.24 -1.85
N SER A 392 16.09 15.57 -0.71
CA SER A 392 16.85 15.90 0.49
C SER A 392 17.71 14.72 1.00
N PRO A 393 18.91 14.97 1.55
CA PRO A 393 19.73 13.93 2.19
C PRO A 393 19.01 13.19 3.33
N PHE A 394 17.99 13.80 3.94
CA PHE A 394 17.14 13.13 4.94
C PHE A 394 16.37 11.93 4.38
N PHE A 395 16.16 11.88 3.06
CA PHE A 395 15.37 10.87 2.36
C PHE A 395 16.20 10.09 1.32
N LYS A 396 17.52 10.01 1.50
CA LYS A 396 18.44 9.29 0.59
C LYS A 396 18.05 7.82 0.37
N ASP A 397 17.31 7.23 1.31
CA ASP A 397 16.89 5.83 1.30
C ASP A 397 15.50 5.64 0.68
N GLU A 398 14.80 6.73 0.34
CA GLU A 398 13.45 6.71 -0.21
C GLU A 398 13.49 6.56 -1.74
N TYR A 399 12.49 5.84 -2.30
CA TYR A 399 12.49 5.42 -3.69
C TYR A 399 11.41 6.13 -4.53
N PHE A 400 11.81 7.15 -5.30
CA PHE A 400 10.92 7.91 -6.19
C PHE A 400 11.54 8.16 -7.59
N PRO A 401 11.77 7.13 -8.41
CA PRO A 401 12.42 7.27 -9.72
C PRO A 401 11.66 8.20 -10.68
N GLU A 402 10.34 8.15 -10.63
CA GLU A 402 9.46 8.97 -11.47
C GLU A 402 9.53 10.46 -11.13
N ALA A 403 10.00 10.85 -9.94
CA ALA A 403 10.18 12.26 -9.57
C ALA A 403 11.15 12.97 -10.52
N LEU A 404 12.24 12.32 -10.95
CA LEU A 404 13.18 12.89 -11.92
C LEU A 404 12.55 13.02 -13.31
N ILE A 405 11.70 12.07 -13.70
CA ILE A 405 10.98 12.15 -14.98
C ILE A 405 10.00 13.32 -14.97
N LEU A 406 9.20 13.46 -13.91
CA LEU A 406 8.29 14.60 -13.77
C LEU A 406 9.05 15.94 -13.74
N LYS A 407 10.19 15.99 -13.05
CA LYS A 407 11.09 17.15 -13.05
C LYS A 407 11.52 17.51 -14.47
N ALA A 408 12.06 16.55 -15.23
CA ALA A 408 12.48 16.75 -16.62
C ALA A 408 11.33 17.24 -17.51
N VAL A 409 10.14 16.66 -17.38
CA VAL A 409 8.93 17.12 -18.10
C VAL A 409 8.61 18.57 -17.76
N ILE A 410 8.65 18.98 -16.49
CA ILE A 410 8.40 20.38 -16.11
C ILE A 410 9.41 21.31 -16.77
N TYR A 411 10.70 20.99 -16.77
CA TYR A 411 11.72 21.82 -17.43
C TYR A 411 11.52 21.86 -18.95
N TYR A 412 11.19 20.73 -19.58
CA TYR A 412 10.86 20.65 -21.00
C TYR A 412 9.68 21.56 -21.39
N GLU A 413 8.56 21.48 -20.66
CA GLU A 413 7.36 22.31 -20.90
C GLU A 413 7.63 23.82 -20.72
N ASN A 414 8.64 24.16 -19.91
CA ASN A 414 9.08 25.54 -19.69
C ASN A 414 10.30 25.92 -20.53
N CYS A 415 10.59 25.15 -21.59
CA CYS A 415 11.57 25.43 -22.62
C CYS A 415 13.02 25.52 -22.12
N ARG A 416 13.26 24.85 -20.99
CA ARG A 416 14.56 24.71 -20.32
C ARG A 416 15.17 23.37 -20.69
N TYR A 417 15.58 23.27 -21.95
CA TYR A 417 16.00 22.00 -22.55
C TYR A 417 17.30 21.47 -21.96
N ARG A 418 18.25 22.34 -21.63
CA ARG A 418 19.52 21.93 -21.02
C ARG A 418 19.33 21.34 -19.62
N GLU A 419 18.50 21.99 -18.81
CA GLU A 419 18.13 21.50 -17.48
C GLU A 419 17.37 20.17 -17.56
N SER A 420 16.40 20.06 -18.49
CA SER A 420 15.70 18.80 -18.78
C SER A 420 16.69 17.67 -19.12
N THR A 421 17.61 17.89 -20.05
CA THR A 421 18.62 16.91 -20.45
C THR A 421 19.51 16.48 -19.29
N SER A 422 20.00 17.42 -18.46
CA SER A 422 20.82 17.12 -17.29
C SER A 422 20.08 16.23 -16.28
N ILE A 423 18.77 16.46 -16.07
CA ILE A 423 17.96 15.64 -15.16
C ILE A 423 17.78 14.22 -15.71
N LEU A 424 17.61 14.08 -17.03
CA LEU A 424 17.50 12.76 -17.67
C LEU A 424 18.82 11.98 -17.60
N GLU A 425 19.95 12.67 -17.65
CA GLU A 425 21.28 12.07 -17.43
C GLU A 425 21.47 11.62 -15.99
N ASP A 426 21.01 12.41 -15.01
CA ASP A 426 20.99 12.01 -13.61
C ASP A 426 20.10 10.77 -13.38
N PHE A 427 18.92 10.72 -14.01
CA PHE A 427 18.05 9.56 -13.95
C PHE A 427 18.75 8.30 -14.46
N GLU A 428 19.37 8.37 -15.65
CA GLU A 428 20.07 7.23 -16.24
C GLU A 428 21.27 6.79 -15.38
N ARG A 429 22.03 7.75 -14.83
CA ARG A 429 23.16 7.49 -13.93
C ARG A 429 22.73 6.81 -12.62
N ILE A 430 21.58 7.18 -12.07
CA ILE A 430 21.10 6.68 -10.77
C ILE A 430 20.36 5.35 -10.91
N TYR A 431 19.48 5.22 -11.91
CA TYR A 431 18.55 4.10 -12.06
C TYR A 431 18.89 3.14 -13.19
N GLY A 432 19.73 3.53 -14.15
CA GLY A 432 20.21 2.64 -15.23
C GLY A 432 20.85 1.36 -14.68
N PRO A 433 21.88 1.45 -13.82
CA PRO A 433 22.51 0.27 -13.23
C PRO A 433 21.57 -0.59 -12.38
N VAL A 434 20.56 0.03 -11.75
CA VAL A 434 19.54 -0.69 -10.97
C VAL A 434 18.63 -1.50 -11.89
N GLN A 435 18.18 -0.92 -13.00
CA GLN A 435 17.35 -1.63 -13.97
C GLN A 435 18.13 -2.74 -14.67
N ASP A 436 19.41 -2.51 -15.00
CA ASP A 436 20.26 -3.53 -15.63
C ASP A 436 20.44 -4.75 -14.70
N GLU A 437 20.68 -4.54 -13.40
CA GLU A 437 20.77 -5.64 -12.43
C GLU A 437 19.41 -6.31 -12.17
N LEU A 438 18.32 -5.55 -12.11
CA LEU A 438 16.97 -6.11 -12.01
C LEU A 438 16.63 -6.98 -13.23
N ASP A 439 17.04 -6.58 -14.43
CA ASP A 439 16.87 -7.36 -15.66
C ASP A 439 17.65 -8.67 -15.59
N VAL A 440 18.89 -8.65 -15.08
CA VAL A 440 19.68 -9.87 -14.83
C VAL A 440 19.00 -10.78 -13.80
N LEU A 441 18.52 -10.24 -12.67
CA LEU A 441 17.88 -11.01 -11.61
C LEU A 441 16.54 -11.63 -12.05
N THR A 442 15.73 -10.87 -12.78
CA THR A 442 14.40 -11.32 -13.23
C THR A 442 14.50 -12.32 -14.38
N LYS A 443 15.51 -12.22 -15.26
CA LYS A 443 15.75 -13.19 -16.35
C LYS A 443 16.32 -14.54 -15.94
N LYS A 444 16.91 -14.65 -14.74
CA LYS A 444 17.43 -15.93 -14.22
C LYS A 444 16.31 -16.97 -13.98
N ASP A 445 15.05 -16.53 -13.95
CA ASP A 445 13.85 -17.35 -13.68
C ASP A 445 14.07 -18.35 -12.54
N MET A 446 14.51 -17.79 -11.42
CA MET A 446 14.82 -18.55 -10.21
C MET A 446 13.55 -19.13 -9.59
N GLU A 447 13.71 -20.14 -8.75
CA GLU A 447 12.61 -20.63 -7.93
C GLU A 447 12.18 -19.55 -6.93
N ALA A 448 10.88 -19.47 -6.60
CA ALA A 448 10.36 -18.41 -5.74
C ALA A 448 11.18 -18.22 -4.43
N PRO A 449 11.53 -19.27 -3.65
CA PRO A 449 12.37 -19.13 -2.45
C PRO A 449 13.71 -18.44 -2.66
N GLU A 450 14.34 -18.59 -3.83
CA GLU A 450 15.67 -18.06 -4.12
C GLU A 450 15.64 -16.53 -4.22
N TYR A 451 14.57 -15.94 -4.76
CA TYR A 451 14.40 -14.48 -4.77
C TYR A 451 14.41 -13.89 -3.36
N TYR A 452 13.76 -14.56 -2.40
CA TYR A 452 13.80 -14.10 -1.01
C TYR A 452 15.19 -14.30 -0.38
N GLN A 453 15.88 -15.41 -0.69
CA GLN A 453 17.23 -15.68 -0.17
C GLN A 453 18.22 -14.59 -0.58
N VAL A 454 18.17 -14.14 -1.85
CA VAL A 454 18.99 -13.00 -2.30
C VAL A 454 18.76 -11.76 -1.43
N LEU A 455 17.49 -11.41 -1.16
CA LEU A 455 17.15 -10.28 -0.31
C LEU A 455 17.61 -10.47 1.15
N ALA A 456 17.43 -11.67 1.69
CA ALA A 456 17.83 -12.02 3.05
C ALA A 456 19.36 -11.97 3.25
N ASP A 457 20.13 -12.44 2.26
CA ASP A 457 21.59 -12.38 2.28
C ASP A 457 22.10 -10.94 2.30
N ILE A 458 21.47 -10.05 1.51
CA ILE A 458 21.78 -8.62 1.51
C ILE A 458 21.42 -7.99 2.87
N GLN A 459 20.27 -8.35 3.46
CA GLN A 459 19.88 -7.89 4.80
C GLN A 459 20.91 -8.32 5.87
N LYS A 460 21.41 -9.56 5.78
CA LYS A 460 22.41 -10.09 6.71
C LYS A 460 23.74 -9.34 6.58
N LYS A 461 24.25 -9.17 5.36
CA LYS A 461 25.46 -8.37 5.09
C LYS A 461 25.32 -6.93 5.61
N ASN A 462 24.14 -6.34 5.49
CA ASN A 462 23.86 -5.00 6.02
C ASN A 462 23.93 -4.92 7.55
N LYS A 463 23.54 -5.98 8.27
CA LYS A 463 23.67 -6.05 9.74
C LYS A 463 25.12 -6.21 10.19
N GLU A 464 25.94 -6.88 9.38
CA GLU A 464 27.36 -7.16 9.67
C GLU A 464 28.30 -5.98 9.35
N ALA A 465 27.77 -4.84 8.89
CA ALA A 465 28.51 -3.61 8.58
C ALA A 465 29.73 -3.81 7.64
N VAL A 466 29.65 -4.79 6.75
CA VAL A 466 30.70 -5.09 5.77
C VAL A 466 30.81 -3.94 4.75
N GLU A 467 32.04 -3.51 4.45
CA GLU A 467 32.29 -2.49 3.40
C GLU A 467 31.69 -2.95 2.06
N ARG A 468 30.83 -2.12 1.49
CA ARG A 468 30.15 -2.40 0.22
C ARG A 468 30.99 -1.88 -0.94
N LYS A 469 31.12 -2.68 -2.01
CA LYS A 469 31.80 -2.26 -3.25
C LYS A 469 31.02 -2.73 -4.48
N GLY A 470 30.84 -1.83 -5.45
CA GLY A 470 30.25 -2.16 -6.76
C GLY A 470 28.82 -2.69 -6.66
N THR A 471 28.61 -3.94 -7.08
CA THR A 471 27.29 -4.59 -7.18
C THR A 471 26.55 -4.65 -5.84
N ASP A 472 27.25 -4.74 -4.70
CA ASP A 472 26.60 -4.79 -3.38
C ASP A 472 25.80 -3.51 -3.07
N GLU A 473 26.23 -2.33 -3.56
CA GLU A 473 25.47 -1.08 -3.39
C GLU A 473 24.18 -1.05 -4.22
N ILE A 474 24.23 -1.63 -5.43
CA ILE A 474 23.06 -1.73 -6.32
C ILE A 474 22.05 -2.71 -5.72
N LEU A 475 22.53 -3.85 -5.22
CA LEU A 475 21.72 -4.85 -4.53
C LEU A 475 21.06 -4.27 -3.26
N GLU A 476 21.74 -3.39 -2.52
CA GLU A 476 21.13 -2.69 -1.38
C GLU A 476 19.96 -1.79 -1.83
N ARG A 477 20.11 -1.07 -2.95
CA ARG A 477 19.01 -0.27 -3.52
C ARG A 477 17.84 -1.15 -3.95
N ILE A 478 18.13 -2.31 -4.56
CA ILE A 478 17.11 -3.30 -4.93
C ILE A 478 16.42 -3.87 -3.69
N LEU A 479 17.15 -4.12 -2.61
CA LEU A 479 16.56 -4.56 -1.34
C LEU A 479 15.61 -3.50 -0.77
N LYS A 480 16.05 -2.23 -0.69
CA LYS A 480 15.21 -1.13 -0.21
C LYS A 480 13.94 -0.99 -1.04
N LEU A 481 14.09 -1.07 -2.36
CA LEU A 481 13.01 -1.11 -3.33
C LEU A 481 12.04 -2.26 -3.09
N ALA A 482 12.53 -3.49 -2.89
CA ALA A 482 11.68 -4.65 -2.62
C ALA A 482 10.87 -4.44 -1.34
N LEU A 483 11.51 -3.95 -0.28
CA LEU A 483 10.88 -3.72 1.03
C LEU A 483 9.95 -2.50 1.10
N THR A 484 9.82 -1.73 0.01
CA THR A 484 8.73 -0.74 -0.11
C THR A 484 7.36 -1.43 -0.12
N ASP A 485 7.29 -2.68 -0.58
CA ASP A 485 6.10 -3.51 -0.48
C ASP A 485 5.88 -3.92 0.98
N GLN A 486 4.80 -3.39 1.58
CA GLN A 486 4.47 -3.63 2.98
C GLN A 486 4.08 -5.09 3.28
N ASP A 487 3.54 -5.82 2.32
CA ASP A 487 3.17 -7.22 2.50
C ASP A 487 4.42 -8.11 2.46
N LEU A 488 5.35 -7.84 1.53
CA LEU A 488 6.66 -8.50 1.52
C LEU A 488 7.43 -8.19 2.81
N LYS A 489 7.48 -6.91 3.22
CA LYS A 489 8.15 -6.50 4.46
C LYS A 489 7.58 -7.23 5.67
N LYS A 490 6.25 -7.25 5.85
CA LYS A 490 5.61 -7.96 6.97
C LYS A 490 5.85 -9.46 6.94
N THR A 491 5.91 -10.06 5.75
CA THR A 491 6.23 -11.49 5.60
C THR A 491 7.69 -11.76 5.99
N SER A 492 8.62 -10.90 5.59
CA SER A 492 10.03 -10.94 6.03
C SER A 492 10.15 -10.78 7.55
N ASP A 493 9.41 -9.83 8.14
CA ASP A 493 9.37 -9.64 9.59
C ASP A 493 8.82 -10.89 10.33
N SER A 494 7.85 -11.60 9.74
CA SER A 494 7.32 -12.87 10.29
C SER A 494 8.35 -13.99 10.23
N ILE A 495 9.16 -14.04 9.16
CA ILE A 495 10.25 -15.01 9.04
C ILE A 495 11.29 -14.74 10.12
N ASN A 496 11.66 -13.46 10.34
CA ASN A 496 12.58 -13.05 11.40
C ASN A 496 12.03 -13.35 12.81
N GLU A 497 10.72 -13.14 13.04
CA GLU A 497 10.04 -13.49 14.30
C GLU A 497 10.12 -15.00 14.57
N LEU A 498 9.84 -15.82 13.55
CA LEU A 498 9.92 -17.28 13.64
C LEU A 498 11.37 -17.75 13.86
N GLU A 499 12.35 -17.19 13.15
CA GLU A 499 13.76 -17.49 13.37
C GLU A 499 14.21 -17.13 14.80
N GLY A 500 13.77 -15.98 15.31
CA GLY A 500 13.99 -15.60 16.70
C GLY A 500 13.36 -16.58 17.70
N GLU A 501 12.18 -17.13 17.38
CA GLU A 501 11.54 -18.17 18.18
C GLU A 501 12.39 -19.45 18.21
N VAL A 502 12.91 -19.89 17.04
CA VAL A 502 13.80 -21.06 16.91
C VAL A 502 15.10 -20.88 17.69
N ASP A 503 15.76 -19.73 17.53
CA ASP A 503 16.99 -19.41 18.25
C ASP A 503 16.73 -19.32 19.77
N GLY A 504 15.55 -18.84 20.15
CA GLY A 504 15.08 -18.78 21.53
C GLY A 504 15.09 -20.13 22.26
N PHE A 505 14.89 -21.26 21.56
CA PHE A 505 14.99 -22.59 22.17
C PHE A 505 16.39 -22.88 22.72
N GLY A 506 17.44 -22.32 22.12
CA GLY A 506 18.83 -22.51 22.55
C GLY A 506 19.13 -21.95 23.94
N SER A 507 18.34 -20.95 24.37
CA SER A 507 18.45 -20.25 25.65
C SER A 507 17.59 -20.84 26.78
N LYS A 508 16.77 -21.86 26.48
CA LYS A 508 15.89 -22.51 27.46
C LYS A 508 16.67 -23.49 28.34
N ALA A 509 16.07 -23.88 29.48
CA ALA A 509 16.66 -24.88 30.37
C ALA A 509 16.91 -26.20 29.63
N ASP A 510 17.97 -26.93 30.00
CA ASP A 510 18.41 -28.15 29.32
C ASP A 510 17.29 -29.20 29.20
N ALA A 511 16.46 -29.33 30.24
CA ALA A 511 15.29 -30.21 30.25
C ALA A 511 14.30 -29.89 29.10
N PHE A 512 14.07 -28.61 28.80
CA PHE A 512 13.21 -28.19 27.71
C PHE A 512 13.93 -28.27 26.37
N LYS A 513 15.16 -27.75 26.30
CA LYS A 513 15.99 -27.67 25.09
C LYS A 513 16.21 -29.02 24.41
N PHE A 514 16.50 -30.06 25.19
CA PHE A 514 16.76 -31.41 24.67
C PHE A 514 15.52 -32.31 24.63
N SER A 515 14.36 -31.80 25.03
CA SER A 515 13.10 -32.56 25.06
C SER A 515 12.61 -32.96 23.66
N ASN A 516 11.78 -34.00 23.60
CA ASN A 516 11.07 -34.37 22.38
C ASN A 516 10.07 -33.29 21.95
N LEU A 517 9.48 -32.55 22.89
CA LEU A 517 8.63 -31.39 22.60
C LEU A 517 9.38 -30.36 21.77
N ALA A 518 10.56 -29.92 22.22
CA ALA A 518 11.35 -28.93 21.50
C ALA A 518 11.73 -29.40 20.10
N LYS A 519 12.10 -30.68 19.93
CA LYS A 519 12.37 -31.26 18.60
C LYS A 519 11.15 -31.16 17.67
N THR A 520 9.98 -31.59 18.15
CA THR A 520 8.73 -31.55 17.38
C THR A 520 8.31 -30.12 17.04
N LEU A 521 8.45 -29.17 17.98
CA LEU A 521 8.14 -27.76 17.73
C LEU A 521 9.09 -27.16 16.70
N ILE A 522 10.41 -27.37 16.82
CA ILE A 522 11.40 -26.88 15.85
C ILE A 522 11.15 -27.45 14.46
N GLU A 523 10.78 -28.73 14.34
CA GLU A 523 10.40 -29.33 13.04
C GLU A 523 9.15 -28.65 12.45
N GLY A 524 8.13 -28.39 13.27
CA GLY A 524 6.94 -27.65 12.84
C GLY A 524 7.25 -26.22 12.38
N LEU A 525 8.08 -25.50 13.14
CA LEU A 525 8.54 -24.15 12.79
C LEU A 525 9.35 -24.15 11.49
N LYS A 526 10.18 -25.16 11.23
CA LYS A 526 10.91 -25.29 9.96
C LYS A 526 9.97 -25.41 8.76
N VAL A 527 8.88 -26.17 8.89
CA VAL A 527 7.85 -26.28 7.82
C VAL A 527 7.17 -24.93 7.60
N GLN A 528 6.73 -24.26 8.66
CA GLN A 528 6.11 -22.94 8.57
C GLN A 528 7.07 -21.90 7.96
N ARG A 529 8.36 -21.95 8.31
CA ARG A 529 9.40 -21.11 7.72
C ARG A 529 9.53 -21.34 6.22
N GLN A 530 9.52 -22.60 5.76
CA GLN A 530 9.58 -22.92 4.33
C GLN A 530 8.37 -22.38 3.57
N GLU A 531 7.17 -22.47 4.15
CA GLU A 531 5.95 -21.89 3.57
C GLU A 531 6.04 -20.36 3.47
N LEU A 532 6.49 -19.69 4.53
CA LEU A 532 6.68 -18.24 4.53
C LEU A 532 7.75 -17.80 3.54
N ILE A 533 8.88 -18.50 3.44
CA ILE A 533 9.93 -18.21 2.46
C ILE A 533 9.41 -18.38 1.04
N LYS A 534 8.61 -19.42 0.78
CA LYS A 534 7.98 -19.59 -0.53
C LYS A 534 7.06 -18.43 -0.85
N ALA A 535 6.22 -18.01 0.10
CA ALA A 535 5.32 -16.87 -0.07
C ALA A 535 6.07 -15.55 -0.28
N ALA A 536 7.06 -15.25 0.58
CA ALA A 536 7.92 -14.07 0.47
C ALA A 536 8.70 -14.07 -0.85
N GLY A 537 9.14 -15.25 -1.29
CA GLY A 537 9.81 -15.46 -2.57
C GLY A 537 8.94 -15.12 -3.77
N THR A 538 7.67 -15.55 -3.75
CA THR A 538 6.70 -15.19 -4.78
C THR A 538 6.41 -13.69 -4.79
N MET A 539 6.23 -13.07 -3.61
CA MET A 539 6.06 -11.62 -3.49
C MET A 539 7.29 -10.85 -4.00
N ALA A 540 8.49 -11.29 -3.62
CA ALA A 540 9.75 -10.72 -4.07
C ALA A 540 9.89 -10.81 -5.59
N LYS A 541 9.65 -11.99 -6.20
CA LYS A 541 9.65 -12.15 -7.66
C LYS A 541 8.72 -11.15 -8.34
N GLY A 542 7.45 -11.12 -7.94
CA GLY A 542 6.44 -10.23 -8.54
C GLY A 542 6.78 -8.75 -8.37
N LYS A 543 7.29 -8.34 -7.21
CA LYS A 543 7.74 -6.97 -6.96
C LYS A 543 8.94 -6.59 -7.82
N LEU A 544 9.96 -7.45 -7.92
CA LEU A 544 11.15 -7.19 -8.73
C LEU A 544 10.84 -7.13 -10.22
N GLU A 545 9.96 -8.00 -10.71
CA GLU A 545 9.47 -7.97 -12.10
C GLU A 545 8.68 -6.70 -12.40
N PHE A 546 7.77 -6.31 -11.50
CA PHE A 546 6.99 -5.08 -11.62
C PHE A 546 7.90 -3.85 -11.70
N GLU A 547 8.88 -3.75 -10.79
CA GLU A 547 9.80 -2.62 -10.75
C GLU A 547 10.78 -2.62 -11.94
N ASN A 548 11.20 -3.78 -12.42
CA ASN A 548 12.00 -3.88 -13.63
C ASN A 548 11.24 -3.29 -14.84
N GLU A 549 9.98 -3.71 -15.03
CA GLU A 549 9.15 -3.20 -16.13
C GLU A 549 8.81 -1.71 -15.94
N ALA A 550 8.53 -1.26 -14.71
CA ALA A 550 8.30 0.15 -14.41
C ALA A 550 9.53 1.02 -14.74
N LEU A 551 10.73 0.62 -14.30
CA LEU A 551 11.97 1.32 -14.62
C LEU A 551 12.29 1.30 -16.12
N LYS A 552 12.03 0.18 -16.80
CA LYS A 552 12.18 0.09 -18.25
C LYS A 552 11.24 1.04 -18.98
N GLN A 553 10.00 1.17 -18.54
CA GLN A 553 9.05 2.17 -19.06
C GLN A 553 9.54 3.60 -18.77
N LEU A 554 10.02 3.88 -17.56
CA LEU A 554 10.57 5.20 -17.21
C LEU A 554 11.82 5.54 -18.04
N ARG A 555 12.73 4.59 -18.29
CA ARG A 555 13.87 4.75 -19.23
C ARG A 555 13.40 5.03 -20.65
N GLY A 556 12.38 4.32 -21.13
CA GLY A 556 11.77 4.59 -22.43
C GLY A 556 11.16 6.00 -22.53
N ASN A 557 10.45 6.43 -21.48
CA ASN A 557 9.90 7.78 -21.38
C ASN A 557 11.02 8.83 -21.31
N ALA A 558 12.07 8.60 -20.53
CA ALA A 558 13.24 9.45 -20.43
C ALA A 558 13.90 9.66 -21.80
N LEU A 559 14.11 8.57 -22.54
CA LEU A 559 14.68 8.62 -23.89
C LEU A 559 13.79 9.40 -24.86
N ARG A 560 12.47 9.20 -24.80
CA ARG A 560 11.51 9.96 -25.62
C ARG A 560 11.56 11.45 -25.30
N ILE A 561 11.57 11.82 -24.01
CA ILE A 561 11.70 13.21 -23.58
C ILE A 561 13.04 13.77 -24.06
N LYS A 562 14.14 13.01 -23.99
CA LYS A 562 15.46 13.41 -24.46
C LYS A 562 15.49 13.69 -25.96
N PHE A 563 14.86 12.85 -26.78
CA PHE A 563 14.74 13.06 -28.23
C PHE A 563 13.94 14.34 -28.52
N GLU A 564 12.77 14.49 -27.93
CA GLU A 564 11.93 15.69 -28.12
C GLU A 564 12.64 16.95 -27.62
N THR A 565 13.37 16.86 -26.50
CA THR A 565 14.17 17.97 -25.95
C THR A 565 15.27 18.37 -26.94
N THR A 566 16.03 17.40 -27.45
CA THR A 566 17.09 17.63 -28.44
C THR A 566 16.55 18.24 -29.74
N ASP A 567 15.42 17.73 -30.24
CA ASP A 567 14.79 18.24 -31.46
C ASP A 567 14.32 19.69 -31.31
N LYS A 568 13.72 20.02 -30.15
CA LYS A 568 13.28 21.39 -29.84
C LYS A 568 14.46 22.33 -29.63
N GLU A 569 15.51 21.87 -28.95
CA GLU A 569 16.73 22.62 -28.75
C GLU A 569 17.42 22.91 -30.09
N LYS A 570 17.54 21.92 -30.96
CA LYS A 570 18.07 22.10 -32.32
C LYS A 570 17.25 23.12 -33.11
N ALA A 571 15.93 22.96 -33.17
CA ALA A 571 15.05 23.87 -33.89
C ALA A 571 15.14 25.31 -33.35
N PHE A 572 15.37 25.46 -32.05
CA PHE A 572 15.65 26.77 -31.47
C PHE A 572 17.01 27.32 -31.90
N LEU A 573 18.08 26.54 -31.78
CA LEU A 573 19.43 27.00 -32.13
C LEU A 573 19.49 27.43 -33.61
N GLU A 574 18.83 26.69 -34.51
CA GLU A 574 18.66 27.08 -35.92
C GLU A 574 17.93 28.42 -36.08
N ALA A 575 16.86 28.64 -35.31
CA ALA A 575 16.11 29.90 -35.32
C ALA A 575 16.93 31.06 -34.73
N GLN A 576 17.70 30.81 -33.68
CA GLN A 576 18.59 31.78 -33.05
C GLN A 576 19.71 32.21 -34.01
N LEU A 577 20.32 31.25 -34.70
CA LEU A 577 21.33 31.51 -35.75
C LEU A 577 20.73 32.34 -36.89
N SER A 578 19.54 31.97 -37.37
CA SER A 578 18.83 32.70 -38.44
C SER A 578 18.46 34.13 -38.04
N SER A 579 18.29 34.40 -36.74
CA SER A 579 17.92 35.71 -36.19
C SER A 579 19.12 36.52 -35.67
N GLY A 580 20.35 36.13 -36.03
CA GLY A 580 21.57 36.83 -35.62
C GLY A 580 21.85 36.80 -34.11
N GLY A 581 21.43 35.74 -33.40
CA GLY A 581 21.76 35.49 -32.00
C GLY A 581 20.87 36.16 -30.96
N LYS A 582 19.91 37.01 -31.35
CA LYS A 582 19.15 37.89 -30.43
C LYS A 582 17.87 37.32 -29.79
N VAL A 583 17.63 36.02 -29.96
CA VAL A 583 16.37 35.38 -29.49
C VAL A 583 16.65 34.55 -28.25
N ASP A 584 16.09 34.95 -27.11
CA ASP A 584 15.98 34.12 -25.91
C ASP A 584 14.69 33.30 -25.99
N ILE A 585 14.70 32.00 -25.65
CA ILE A 585 13.45 31.21 -25.48
C ILE A 585 12.92 31.32 -24.06
N VAL A 586 13.85 31.37 -23.12
CA VAL A 586 13.54 31.24 -21.71
C VAL A 586 13.16 32.62 -21.21
N LYS A 587 11.95 32.73 -20.67
CA LYS A 587 11.53 33.97 -20.02
C LYS A 587 12.50 34.28 -18.87
N LYS A 588 12.85 35.56 -18.72
CA LYS A 588 13.64 36.01 -17.57
C LYS A 588 12.87 35.72 -16.29
N TYR A 589 13.56 35.19 -15.29
CA TYR A 589 12.97 34.92 -13.99
C TYR A 589 12.30 36.18 -13.43
N LYS A 590 11.09 35.99 -12.90
CA LYS A 590 10.44 36.98 -12.04
C LYS A 590 10.66 36.52 -10.62
N GLU A 591 11.75 36.98 -10.02
CA GLU A 591 12.02 36.73 -8.62
C GLU A 591 10.96 37.48 -7.80
N SER A 592 10.28 36.74 -6.92
CA SER A 592 9.34 37.29 -5.97
C SER A 592 9.69 36.72 -4.61
N VAL A 593 9.91 37.63 -3.66
CA VAL A 593 10.03 37.30 -2.24
C VAL A 593 8.70 37.38 -1.51
N ALA A 594 7.62 37.73 -2.23
CA ALA A 594 6.29 37.83 -1.65
C ALA A 594 5.76 36.44 -1.30
N VAL A 595 5.47 36.26 -0.02
CA VAL A 595 4.88 35.07 0.59
C VAL A 595 3.64 35.49 1.38
N SER A 596 2.76 34.55 1.73
CA SER A 596 1.62 34.85 2.61
C SER A 596 2.06 35.25 4.01
N ASP A 597 1.18 35.89 4.77
CA ASP A 597 1.43 36.30 6.17
C ASP A 597 1.91 35.16 7.10
N ASP A 598 1.54 33.91 6.81
CA ASP A 598 1.96 32.72 7.58
C ASP A 598 3.36 32.18 7.21
N HIS A 599 4.03 32.76 6.22
CA HIS A 599 5.30 32.26 5.69
C HIS A 599 6.39 33.34 5.74
N LEU A 600 7.62 32.91 5.94
CA LEU A 600 8.81 33.75 5.80
C LEU A 600 9.59 33.28 4.57
N TYR A 601 10.03 34.24 3.75
CA TYR A 601 10.89 33.94 2.62
C TYR A 601 12.32 33.67 3.11
N TRP A 602 12.88 32.53 2.71
CA TRP A 602 14.28 32.18 2.91
C TRP A 602 14.86 31.68 1.58
N ALA A 603 16.04 32.20 1.22
CA ALA A 603 16.70 31.82 -0.03
C ALA A 603 17.44 30.50 0.15
N TYR A 604 17.31 29.60 -0.83
CA TYR A 604 17.93 28.28 -0.83
C TYR A 604 19.31 28.32 -1.51
N PHE A 605 20.39 28.02 -0.79
CA PHE A 605 21.76 27.95 -1.32
C PHE A 605 22.31 26.51 -1.41
N GLY A 606 21.45 25.50 -1.28
CA GLY A 606 21.83 24.07 -1.30
C GLY A 606 21.79 23.37 0.06
N GLU A 607 21.48 24.12 1.11
CA GLU A 607 21.26 23.64 2.46
C GLU A 607 19.84 23.09 2.67
N TYR A 608 19.72 22.02 3.45
CA TYR A 608 18.43 21.43 3.80
C TYR A 608 18.16 21.58 5.29
N TRP A 609 17.10 22.30 5.62
CA TRP A 609 16.65 22.46 7.01
C TRP A 609 15.41 21.59 7.27
N ARG A 610 15.40 20.90 8.42
CA ARG A 610 14.34 19.94 8.76
C ARG A 610 12.95 20.59 8.80
N ASP A 611 12.90 21.84 9.21
CA ASP A 611 11.69 22.65 9.34
C ASP A 611 11.21 23.27 8.01
N GLU A 612 12.06 23.31 6.98
CA GLU A 612 11.70 23.76 5.61
C GLU A 612 11.24 22.62 4.69
N LEU A 613 11.44 21.36 5.08
CA LEU A 613 11.02 20.22 4.26
C LEU A 613 9.50 20.28 4.03
N GLY A 614 9.11 20.33 2.75
CA GLY A 614 7.74 20.47 2.28
C GLY A 614 7.29 21.91 1.99
N THR A 615 8.11 22.93 2.29
CA THR A 615 7.77 24.35 2.05
C THR A 615 8.55 24.98 0.91
N TYR A 616 9.49 24.27 0.30
CA TYR A 616 10.25 24.77 -0.84
C TYR A 616 9.31 25.12 -2.01
N GLN A 617 9.61 26.24 -2.67
CA GLN A 617 8.95 26.66 -3.90
C GLN A 617 10.02 27.09 -4.89
N TYR A 618 9.94 26.56 -6.12
CA TYR A 618 10.93 26.87 -7.15
C TYR A 618 10.55 28.16 -7.89
N THR A 619 11.51 29.06 -8.12
CA THR A 619 11.29 30.20 -9.01
C THR A 619 11.34 29.73 -10.46
N LEU A 620 10.19 29.68 -11.13
CA LEU A 620 10.09 29.31 -12.54
C LEU A 620 9.22 30.29 -13.31
N THR A 621 9.50 30.42 -14.60
CA THR A 621 8.65 31.16 -15.54
C THR A 621 7.85 30.19 -16.40
N LYS A 622 6.55 30.44 -16.55
CA LYS A 622 5.67 29.55 -17.31
C LYS A 622 5.80 29.74 -18.82
N GLY A 623 6.13 28.65 -19.52
CA GLY A 623 6.17 28.53 -20.98
C GLY A 623 7.30 29.28 -21.68
N CYS A 624 7.41 29.06 -23.00
CA CYS A 624 8.39 29.73 -23.87
C CYS A 624 8.09 31.23 -24.06
N ILE A 625 9.10 32.01 -24.43
CA ILE A 625 8.91 33.33 -25.06
C ILE A 625 8.17 33.13 -26.39
N GLU A 626 7.02 33.80 -26.56
CA GLU A 626 6.24 33.73 -27.80
C GLU A 626 7.00 34.41 -28.96
N LYS A 627 6.94 33.79 -30.13
CA LYS A 627 7.48 34.35 -31.39
C LYS A 627 6.69 35.60 -31.76
N GLY A 628 7.15 36.77 -31.31
CA GLY A 628 6.56 38.08 -31.64
C GLY A 628 6.81 39.18 -30.60
N THR A 629 7.11 38.83 -29.35
CA THR A 629 7.13 39.78 -28.22
C THR A 629 8.39 40.65 -28.07
N ARG A 630 9.16 40.87 -29.15
CA ARG A 630 10.25 41.87 -29.18
C ARG A 630 10.17 42.71 -30.44
N ALA A 631 9.10 43.49 -30.55
CA ALA A 631 9.05 44.69 -31.37
C ALA A 631 8.15 45.72 -30.67
N GLY A 632 8.76 46.61 -29.87
CA GLY A 632 8.12 47.84 -29.39
C GLY A 632 7.46 47.77 -28.02
N GLU A 633 8.25 47.90 -26.95
CA GLU A 633 7.74 48.47 -25.70
C GLU A 633 8.83 49.39 -25.11
N GLN A 634 9.14 50.44 -25.88
CA GLN A 634 9.50 51.73 -25.32
C GLN A 634 8.20 52.55 -25.26
N VAL A 635 7.39 52.33 -24.24
CA VAL A 635 6.40 53.33 -23.86
C VAL A 635 7.13 54.28 -22.93
N GLY A 636 7.40 55.46 -23.45
CA GLY A 636 8.07 56.54 -22.75
C GLY A 636 7.34 56.88 -21.45
N SER A 637 8.11 56.89 -20.36
CA SER A 637 7.85 57.77 -19.23
C SER A 637 7.90 59.21 -19.74
N ASN A 638 6.74 59.87 -19.79
CA ASN A 638 6.65 61.32 -19.81
C ASN A 638 6.11 61.79 -18.44
N PRO A 639 6.48 62.99 -18.00
CA PRO A 639 6.92 63.32 -16.64
C PRO A 639 5.85 63.33 -15.56
#